data_AF-A0A1G0Y0Q4-F1
#
_entry.id   AF-A0A1G0Y0Q4-F1
#
_cell.length_a   1.000
_cell.length_b   1.000
_cell.length_c   1.000
_cell.angle_alpha   90.00
_cell.angle_beta   90.00
_cell.angle_gamma   90.00
#
_symmetry.space_group_name_H-M   'P 1'
#
loop_
_entity.id
_entity.type
_entity.pdbx_description
1 polymer ?
#
loop_
_entity_poly.entity_id
_entity_poly.type
_entity_poly.pdbx_seq_one_letter_code
_entity_poly.pdbx_strand_id
1 'polypeptide(L)'
;MTLNLNDRVKVAYKKLKHMVHFEKHPLALRRRMAEFESGDDFEERLQVVAKVSESKSPHETTQFKKWIDEIGFDVIPKCLAGSARQNEGQGSFVSNVTSAPVHLVEKVNYIFDGPVELHLLSVLWLMIEGPEYDHSLSSHCSGSRLHQFVGNDEDRSAYLFEKYHELYAKWRDSGIQKARDLLSDDRQSVCVVGLDVQEYYYRIQLDWETLRAHIKRPVPKRPLQAFFIQRQLLGANLFKCIEVICKSYRQKLNPLLAVTHPDLPQTATCLPIGLCASPVIANWYLKDFDDAILENVRPAYYGRYIDDILMVVAMPKPPEEADPIMSFMERVLVTSEILNWDEQEARFELQSRPGLFLQKKKCILQFFDAEHSTAGLEKFQKQIEENASNFALLPVDGDDSPVAQVAYDLLYDGSANKFRSVKAVAENRWELASYLAKQTQLHLMTEDSVDSDLKDELFRFFKGRNAIDYWDMWERVISFLVVAGDQKGAERFCKSMRNESMKLRYSSSNEATADNRSEVSIHLRQALAAHLDLCMELSLAVTKSMGDGSDTATRLWRKSNLIRHHLVAIPLLNYTDYEGNLAVPSNVTGLVIDQQKAFNTPRFVHFDECLGFVDSGCARTNNKDAVARANEIYKQFHGSEFEDVTSEVMIKEESK
;
A
#
# COMPACT_ATOMS: atom_id res chain seq x y z
N MET A 1 -30.34 12.71 16.64
CA MET A 1 -30.51 12.22 15.26
C MET A 1 -30.35 10.71 15.28
N THR A 2 -31.29 9.97 14.71
CA THR A 2 -31.13 8.53 14.47
C THR A 2 -30.03 8.34 13.42
N LEU A 3 -29.04 7.50 13.69
CA LEU A 3 -28.00 7.15 12.72
C LEU A 3 -28.68 6.49 11.50
N ASN A 4 -28.67 7.12 10.32
CA ASN A 4 -29.09 6.43 9.09
C ASN A 4 -27.96 5.50 8.65
N LEU A 5 -28.11 4.20 8.94
CA LEU A 5 -27.03 3.25 8.69
C LEU A 5 -26.86 2.94 7.20
N ASN A 6 -27.92 3.03 6.39
CA ASN A 6 -27.81 2.86 4.94
C ASN A 6 -26.89 3.94 4.34
N ASP A 7 -27.05 5.20 4.75
CA ASP A 7 -26.19 6.28 4.28
C ASP A 7 -24.74 6.08 4.73
N ARG A 8 -24.53 5.59 5.97
CA ARG A 8 -23.17 5.28 6.45
C ARG A 8 -22.52 4.13 5.71
N VAL A 9 -23.27 3.10 5.32
CA VAL A 9 -22.75 2.00 4.50
C VAL A 9 -22.31 2.52 3.13
N LYS A 10 -23.07 3.45 2.52
CA LYS A 10 -22.66 4.10 1.27
C LYS A 10 -21.39 4.92 1.42
N VAL A 11 -21.24 5.67 2.52
CA VAL A 11 -20.00 6.40 2.83
C VAL A 11 -18.84 5.43 3.07
N ALA A 12 -19.06 4.34 3.81
CA ALA A 12 -18.07 3.29 4.03
C ALA A 12 -17.60 2.65 2.71
N TYR A 13 -18.54 2.41 1.78
CA TYR A 13 -18.22 1.93 0.44
C TYR A 13 -17.35 2.91 -0.34
N LYS A 14 -17.68 4.22 -0.35
CA LYS A 14 -16.86 5.26 -0.99
C LYS A 14 -15.44 5.31 -0.40
N LYS A 15 -15.34 5.25 0.93
CA LYS A 15 -14.05 5.22 1.64
C LYS A 15 -13.21 3.98 1.29
N LEU A 16 -13.84 2.80 1.22
CA LEU A 16 -13.18 1.57 0.81
C LEU A 16 -12.71 1.64 -0.65
N LYS A 17 -13.58 2.12 -1.55
CA LYS A 17 -13.28 2.25 -2.99
C LYS A 17 -12.10 3.18 -3.23
N HIS A 18 -12.04 4.28 -2.48
CA HIS A 18 -10.93 5.23 -2.53
C HIS A 18 -9.62 4.62 -2.04
N MET A 19 -9.63 3.93 -0.90
CA MET A 19 -8.45 3.22 -0.39
C MET A 19 -7.91 2.22 -1.43
N VAL A 20 -8.78 1.36 -1.96
CA VAL A 20 -8.46 0.34 -2.96
C VAL A 20 -7.95 0.95 -4.28
N HIS A 21 -8.41 2.15 -4.63
CA HIS A 21 -7.91 2.85 -5.82
C HIS A 21 -6.42 3.17 -5.73
N PHE A 22 -5.97 3.66 -4.57
CA PHE A 22 -4.57 4.04 -4.33
C PHE A 22 -3.69 2.87 -3.89
N GLU A 23 -4.28 1.77 -3.43
CA GLU A 23 -3.56 0.53 -3.20
C GLU A 23 -2.97 -0.03 -4.50
N LYS A 24 -1.67 -0.35 -4.44
CA LYS A 24 -0.93 -0.93 -5.56
C LYS A 24 -1.21 -2.42 -5.67
N HIS A 25 -1.14 -3.15 -4.55
CA HIS A 25 -1.27 -4.60 -4.48
C HIS A 25 -1.88 -5.10 -3.16
N PRO A 26 -2.58 -6.25 -3.16
CA PRO A 26 -2.97 -7.07 -4.32
C PRO A 26 -4.26 -6.60 -5.00
N LEU A 27 -4.44 -6.98 -6.27
CA LEU A 27 -5.57 -6.56 -7.12
C LEU A 27 -6.89 -7.31 -6.84
N ALA A 28 -6.87 -8.35 -6.01
CA ALA A 28 -8.03 -9.21 -5.74
C ALA A 28 -9.21 -8.43 -5.15
N LEU A 29 -8.96 -7.62 -4.10
CA LEU A 29 -10.00 -6.78 -3.51
C LEU A 29 -10.54 -5.76 -4.51
N ARG A 30 -9.67 -5.17 -5.34
CA ARG A 30 -10.05 -4.27 -6.45
C ARG A 30 -11.04 -4.94 -7.39
N ARG A 31 -10.77 -6.20 -7.75
CA ARG A 31 -11.65 -6.98 -8.63
C ARG A 31 -12.99 -7.27 -7.97
N ARG A 32 -12.99 -7.74 -6.72
CA ARG A 32 -14.22 -7.99 -5.95
C ARG A 32 -15.07 -6.73 -5.82
N MET A 33 -14.46 -5.56 -5.64
CA MET A 33 -15.18 -4.29 -5.62
C MET A 33 -15.81 -3.93 -6.97
N ALA A 34 -15.08 -4.17 -8.07
CA ALA A 34 -15.61 -3.95 -9.41
C ALA A 34 -16.82 -4.85 -9.70
N GLU A 35 -16.76 -6.12 -9.30
CA GLU A 35 -17.88 -7.06 -9.36
C GLU A 35 -19.04 -6.64 -8.47
N PHE A 36 -18.74 -6.20 -7.23
CA PHE A 36 -19.74 -5.74 -6.26
C PHE A 36 -20.56 -4.56 -6.79
N GLU A 37 -19.92 -3.55 -7.36
CA GLU A 37 -20.59 -2.35 -7.88
C GLU A 37 -21.33 -2.59 -9.20
N SER A 38 -20.79 -3.50 -10.01
CA SER A 38 -21.34 -3.74 -11.34
C SER A 38 -22.54 -4.68 -11.33
N GLY A 39 -22.79 -5.40 -10.24
CA GLY A 39 -23.96 -6.26 -10.06
C GLY A 39 -25.27 -5.46 -10.01
N ASP A 40 -26.34 -6.06 -10.54
CA ASP A 40 -27.68 -5.45 -10.53
C ASP A 40 -28.27 -5.31 -9.11
N ASP A 41 -27.71 -6.07 -8.15
CA ASP A 41 -28.08 -6.11 -6.74
C ASP A 41 -27.19 -5.20 -5.86
N PHE A 42 -26.36 -4.32 -6.44
CA PHE A 42 -25.42 -3.47 -5.70
C PHE A 42 -26.05 -2.74 -4.49
N GLU A 43 -27.17 -2.04 -4.72
CA GLU A 43 -27.87 -1.30 -3.65
C GLU A 43 -28.49 -2.25 -2.61
N GLU A 44 -28.99 -3.42 -3.04
CA GLU A 44 -29.52 -4.44 -2.13
C GLU A 44 -28.42 -5.00 -1.23
N ARG A 45 -27.23 -5.29 -1.78
CA ARG A 45 -26.08 -5.78 -1.00
C ARG A 45 -25.63 -4.77 0.05
N LEU A 46 -25.61 -3.47 -0.28
CA LEU A 46 -25.33 -2.41 0.72
C LEU A 46 -26.41 -2.39 1.82
N GLN A 47 -27.69 -2.53 1.47
CA GLN A 47 -28.77 -2.62 2.45
C GLN A 47 -28.68 -3.87 3.33
N VAL A 48 -28.19 -5.00 2.81
CA VAL A 48 -27.94 -6.21 3.59
C VAL A 48 -26.86 -5.95 4.64
N VAL A 49 -25.78 -5.25 4.29
CA VAL A 49 -24.73 -4.85 5.26
C VAL A 49 -25.32 -3.95 6.37
N ALA A 50 -26.19 -3.00 6.01
CA ALA A 50 -26.89 -2.17 6.99
C ALA A 50 -27.77 -3.04 7.92
N LYS A 51 -28.60 -3.91 7.37
CA LYS A 51 -29.48 -4.82 8.14
C LYS A 51 -28.70 -5.72 9.10
N VAL A 52 -27.56 -6.28 8.65
CA VAL A 52 -26.69 -7.10 9.51
C VAL A 52 -26.13 -6.25 10.65
N SER A 53 -25.67 -5.03 10.35
CA SER A 53 -25.09 -4.11 11.33
C SER A 53 -26.10 -3.59 12.36
N GLU A 54 -27.38 -3.46 12.00
CA GLU A 54 -28.48 -3.08 12.90
C GLU A 54 -28.91 -4.21 13.86
N SER A 55 -28.55 -5.46 13.56
CA SER A 55 -28.88 -6.60 14.41
C SER A 55 -28.31 -6.41 15.83
N LYS A 56 -29.02 -6.94 16.83
CA LYS A 56 -28.53 -6.96 18.22
C LYS A 56 -27.23 -7.77 18.34
N SER A 57 -27.09 -8.82 17.54
CA SER A 57 -25.92 -9.69 17.47
C SER A 57 -25.51 -9.89 16.00
N PRO A 58 -24.85 -8.92 15.34
CA PRO A 58 -24.51 -9.02 13.91
C PRO A 58 -23.70 -10.26 13.57
N HIS A 59 -22.74 -10.59 14.43
CA HIS A 59 -21.86 -11.76 14.32
C HIS A 59 -22.57 -13.13 14.36
N GLU A 60 -23.82 -13.19 14.86
CA GLU A 60 -24.60 -14.43 14.93
C GLU A 60 -25.56 -14.60 13.76
N THR A 61 -25.77 -13.54 12.97
CA THR A 61 -26.71 -13.55 11.85
C THR A 61 -26.29 -14.58 10.79
N THR A 62 -27.27 -15.20 10.16
CA THR A 62 -27.04 -16.20 9.10
C THR A 62 -26.22 -15.62 7.95
N GLN A 63 -26.49 -14.37 7.58
CA GLN A 63 -25.78 -13.71 6.48
C GLN A 63 -24.32 -13.44 6.82
N PHE A 64 -24.01 -12.97 8.04
CA PHE A 64 -22.63 -12.78 8.47
C PHE A 64 -21.85 -14.09 8.47
N LYS A 65 -22.46 -15.19 8.94
CA LYS A 65 -21.82 -16.51 8.93
C LYS A 65 -21.45 -16.97 7.52
N LYS A 66 -22.32 -16.74 6.53
CA LYS A 66 -22.00 -17.02 5.12
C LYS A 66 -20.77 -16.22 4.65
N TRP A 67 -20.70 -14.93 4.98
CA TRP A 67 -19.54 -14.10 4.63
C TRP A 67 -18.24 -14.59 5.29
N ILE A 68 -18.32 -15.06 6.54
CA ILE A 68 -17.17 -15.65 7.25
C ILE A 68 -16.70 -16.94 6.57
N ASP A 69 -17.62 -17.78 6.12
CA ASP A 69 -17.30 -19.03 5.41
C ASP A 69 -16.54 -18.78 4.11
N GLU A 70 -16.78 -17.64 3.45
CA GLU A 70 -16.10 -17.19 2.22
C GLU A 70 -14.69 -16.59 2.43
N ILE A 71 -14.24 -16.39 3.67
CA ILE A 71 -12.87 -15.89 3.92
C ILE A 71 -11.84 -16.85 3.31
N GLY A 72 -10.88 -16.32 2.58
CA GLY A 72 -9.72 -16.99 2.03
C GLY A 72 -8.43 -16.23 2.34
N PHE A 73 -7.37 -16.59 1.63
CA PHE A 73 -6.11 -15.88 1.66
C PHE A 73 -5.29 -16.14 0.40
N ASP A 74 -4.49 -15.15 0.01
CA ASP A 74 -3.45 -15.29 -1.00
C ASP A 74 -2.10 -15.52 -0.32
N VAL A 75 -1.27 -16.40 -0.89
CA VAL A 75 0.10 -16.64 -0.43
C VAL A 75 1.06 -15.98 -1.42
N ILE A 76 1.80 -14.97 -0.97
CA ILE A 76 2.73 -14.22 -1.81
C ILE A 76 4.19 -14.47 -1.37
N PRO A 77 5.15 -14.52 -2.31
CA PRO A 77 6.56 -14.67 -1.96
C PRO A 77 7.05 -13.39 -1.26
N LYS A 78 7.78 -13.58 -0.15
CA LYS A 78 8.45 -12.48 0.59
C LYS A 78 9.97 -12.51 0.41
N CYS A 79 10.57 -13.70 0.42
CA CYS A 79 12.00 -13.87 0.25
C CYS A 79 12.32 -15.17 -0.48
N LEU A 80 13.10 -15.06 -1.55
CA LEU A 80 13.69 -16.18 -2.26
C LEU A 80 15.07 -16.51 -1.68
N ALA A 81 15.43 -17.79 -1.69
CA ALA A 81 16.72 -18.25 -1.25
C ALA A 81 17.85 -17.56 -2.02
N GLY A 82 18.87 -17.10 -1.29
CA GLY A 82 20.07 -16.51 -1.87
C GLY A 82 20.82 -17.50 -2.75
N SER A 83 21.47 -17.02 -3.81
CA SER A 83 22.69 -17.67 -4.30
C SER A 83 23.65 -17.73 -3.11
N ALA A 84 24.17 -18.90 -2.74
CA ALA A 84 24.94 -19.13 -1.51
C ALA A 84 25.89 -17.95 -1.20
N ARG A 85 25.74 -17.35 -0.01
CA ARG A 85 26.65 -16.30 0.46
C ARG A 85 28.06 -16.86 0.43
N GLN A 86 28.98 -16.10 -0.15
CA GLN A 86 30.38 -16.47 -0.18
C GLN A 86 30.92 -16.59 1.24
N ASN A 87 31.60 -17.70 1.51
CA ASN A 87 32.39 -17.83 2.72
C ASN A 87 33.48 -16.75 2.72
N GLU A 88 33.68 -16.09 3.85
CA GLU A 88 34.82 -15.19 4.04
C GLU A 88 36.11 -15.95 3.72
N GLY A 89 36.87 -15.46 2.72
CA GLY A 89 38.13 -16.06 2.27
C GLY A 89 38.17 -16.56 0.81
N GLN A 90 37.07 -16.54 0.06
CA GLN A 90 37.07 -16.79 -1.39
C GLN A 90 36.74 -15.51 -2.18
N GLY A 91 37.35 -15.35 -3.37
CA GLY A 91 37.16 -14.17 -4.23
C GLY A 91 35.71 -13.94 -4.63
N SER A 92 35.35 -12.70 -4.99
CA SER A 92 33.98 -12.29 -5.31
C SER A 92 33.49 -12.86 -6.66
N PHE A 93 32.37 -13.58 -6.64
CA PHE A 93 31.69 -14.10 -7.82
C PHE A 93 30.39 -13.32 -8.01
N VAL A 94 30.38 -12.46 -9.03
CA VAL A 94 29.21 -11.68 -9.44
C VAL A 94 28.75 -12.22 -10.79
N SER A 95 27.48 -12.62 -10.87
CA SER A 95 26.87 -13.13 -12.09
C SER A 95 25.50 -12.50 -12.30
N ASN A 96 25.18 -12.20 -13.56
CA ASN A 96 23.85 -11.76 -13.99
C ASN A 96 22.91 -12.94 -14.33
N VAL A 97 23.34 -14.17 -14.08
CA VAL A 97 22.51 -15.36 -14.31
C VAL A 97 21.59 -15.56 -13.11
N THR A 98 20.33 -15.16 -13.29
CA THR A 98 19.25 -15.30 -12.30
C THR A 98 18.36 -16.52 -12.56
N SER A 99 18.57 -17.23 -13.67
CA SER A 99 17.76 -18.38 -14.08
C SER A 99 18.15 -19.64 -13.31
N ALA A 100 17.15 -20.34 -12.78
CA ALA A 100 17.31 -21.63 -12.11
C ALA A 100 16.21 -22.61 -12.55
N PRO A 101 16.46 -23.93 -12.48
CA PRO A 101 15.42 -24.93 -12.73
C PRO A 101 14.31 -24.89 -11.68
N VAL A 102 14.66 -24.51 -10.44
CA VAL A 102 13.75 -24.37 -9.31
C VAL A 102 14.12 -23.09 -8.55
N HIS A 103 13.11 -22.29 -8.20
CA HIS A 103 13.27 -21.11 -7.34
C HIS A 103 12.74 -21.45 -5.94
N LEU A 104 13.63 -21.46 -4.95
CA LEU A 104 13.27 -21.79 -3.57
C LEU A 104 12.77 -20.55 -2.84
N VAL A 105 11.57 -20.63 -2.27
CA VAL A 105 10.96 -19.58 -1.44
C VAL A 105 11.22 -19.92 0.02
N GLU A 106 11.89 -19.03 0.75
CA GLU A 106 12.19 -19.19 2.18
C GLU A 106 11.08 -18.60 3.07
N LYS A 107 10.54 -17.44 2.66
CA LYS A 107 9.50 -16.73 3.41
C LYS A 107 8.34 -16.32 2.51
N VAL A 108 7.14 -16.37 3.08
CA VAL A 108 5.90 -15.98 2.43
C VAL A 108 5.14 -14.97 3.29
N ASN A 109 4.23 -14.22 2.67
CA ASN A 109 3.19 -13.48 3.38
C ASN A 109 1.81 -14.00 2.99
N TYR A 110 0.84 -13.83 3.89
CA TYR A 110 -0.57 -14.10 3.65
C TYR A 110 -1.34 -12.80 3.54
N ILE A 111 -2.12 -12.64 2.48
CA ILE A 111 -3.03 -11.50 2.32
C ILE A 111 -4.46 -11.97 2.54
N PHE A 112 -5.23 -11.22 3.31
CA PHE A 112 -6.65 -11.47 3.54
C PHE A 112 -7.43 -11.36 2.24
N ASP A 113 -8.17 -12.42 1.91
CA ASP A 113 -9.15 -12.40 0.82
C ASP A 113 -10.53 -12.65 1.43
N GLY A 114 -11.47 -11.72 1.25
CA GLY A 114 -12.80 -11.83 1.83
C GLY A 114 -13.84 -11.06 1.02
N PRO A 115 -15.13 -11.37 1.22
CA PRO A 115 -16.20 -10.63 0.55
C PRO A 115 -16.19 -9.15 0.98
N VAL A 116 -16.58 -8.27 0.05
CA VAL A 116 -16.58 -6.81 0.23
C VAL A 116 -17.38 -6.40 1.47
N GLU A 117 -18.43 -7.14 1.79
CA GLU A 117 -19.28 -6.95 2.96
C GLU A 117 -18.49 -6.98 4.28
N LEU A 118 -17.50 -7.86 4.42
CA LEU A 118 -16.64 -7.89 5.62
C LEU A 118 -15.72 -6.66 5.69
N HIS A 119 -15.20 -6.21 4.54
CA HIS A 119 -14.44 -4.96 4.48
C HIS A 119 -15.32 -3.76 4.82
N LEU A 120 -16.59 -3.73 4.40
CA LEU A 120 -17.53 -2.68 4.75
C LEU A 120 -17.81 -2.64 6.26
N LEU A 121 -17.99 -3.80 6.92
CA LEU A 121 -18.10 -3.85 8.39
C LEU A 121 -16.85 -3.30 9.08
N SER A 122 -15.67 -3.58 8.53
CA SER A 122 -14.40 -3.04 8.99
C SER A 122 -14.31 -1.52 8.85
N VAL A 123 -14.70 -0.96 7.71
CA VAL A 123 -14.74 0.50 7.51
C VAL A 123 -15.80 1.16 8.40
N LEU A 124 -16.98 0.55 8.56
CA LEU A 124 -18.02 1.04 9.46
C LEU A 124 -17.53 1.09 10.91
N TRP A 125 -16.82 0.05 11.36
CA TRP A 125 -16.22 0.07 12.70
C TRP A 125 -15.24 1.23 12.85
N LEU A 126 -14.35 1.42 11.86
CA LEU A 126 -13.42 2.55 11.83
C LEU A 126 -14.14 3.89 11.84
N MET A 127 -15.27 4.05 11.14
CA MET A 127 -16.04 5.30 11.16
C MET A 127 -16.73 5.59 12.51
N ILE A 128 -16.92 4.57 13.35
CA ILE A 128 -17.70 4.67 14.59
C ILE A 128 -16.79 4.75 15.82
N GLU A 129 -15.95 3.74 16.03
CA GLU A 129 -15.05 3.61 17.19
C GLU A 129 -13.57 3.73 16.82
N GLY A 130 -13.19 3.62 15.55
CA GLY A 130 -11.79 3.78 15.10
C GLY A 130 -11.10 5.04 15.66
N PRO A 131 -11.73 6.24 15.62
CA PRO A 131 -11.17 7.46 16.18
C PRO A 131 -10.80 7.35 17.66
N GLU A 132 -11.55 6.60 18.47
CA GLU A 132 -11.22 6.48 19.90
C GLU A 132 -9.88 5.77 20.10
N TYR A 133 -9.57 4.76 19.27
CA TYR A 133 -8.29 4.09 19.28
C TYR A 133 -7.18 4.98 18.68
N ASP A 134 -7.44 5.66 17.55
CA ASP A 134 -6.44 6.49 16.87
C ASP A 134 -6.03 7.72 17.69
N HIS A 135 -6.99 8.41 18.32
CA HIS A 135 -6.70 9.56 19.19
C HIS A 135 -5.93 9.17 20.46
N SER A 136 -5.95 7.90 20.85
CA SER A 136 -5.16 7.41 21.98
C SER A 136 -3.67 7.27 21.65
N LEU A 137 -3.30 7.28 20.36
CA LEU A 137 -1.92 7.14 19.90
C LEU A 137 -1.15 8.46 20.03
N SER A 138 0.14 8.37 20.33
CA SER A 138 1.01 9.54 20.37
C SER A 138 1.17 10.19 19.00
N SER A 139 1.59 11.46 18.96
CA SER A 139 1.96 12.15 17.72
C SER A 139 3.19 11.56 17.03
N HIS A 140 3.95 10.70 17.71
CA HIS A 140 5.12 10.02 17.17
C HIS A 140 4.75 8.75 16.39
N CYS A 141 3.52 8.24 16.54
CA CYS A 141 2.97 7.19 15.68
C CYS A 141 2.42 7.82 14.39
N SER A 142 3.16 7.65 13.29
CA SER A 142 2.87 8.27 11.98
C SER A 142 2.23 7.32 10.97
N GLY A 143 2.37 6.00 11.13
CA GLY A 143 1.86 5.03 10.15
C GLY A 143 0.33 4.87 10.21
N SER A 144 -0.33 4.74 9.05
CA SER A 144 -1.75 4.35 8.91
C SER A 144 -2.75 5.08 9.86
N ARG A 145 -2.58 6.39 10.05
CA ARG A 145 -3.47 7.22 10.86
C ARG A 145 -4.79 7.50 10.16
N LEU A 146 -5.89 7.51 10.91
CA LEU A 146 -7.21 7.86 10.37
C LEU A 146 -7.26 9.33 9.94
N HIS A 147 -7.95 9.61 8.84
CA HIS A 147 -8.16 10.98 8.40
C HIS A 147 -8.99 11.76 9.44
N GLN A 148 -8.64 13.02 9.71
CA GLN A 148 -9.28 13.87 10.73
C GLN A 148 -10.82 14.01 10.64
N PHE A 149 -11.40 13.73 9.46
CA PHE A 149 -12.86 13.76 9.26
C PHE A 149 -13.56 12.48 9.73
N VAL A 150 -12.83 11.36 9.83
CA VAL A 150 -13.38 10.08 10.24
C VAL A 150 -13.87 10.17 11.68
N GLY A 151 -15.09 9.71 11.93
CA GLY A 151 -15.76 9.83 13.22
C GLY A 151 -16.83 10.90 13.27
N ASN A 152 -16.72 11.94 12.43
CA ASN A 152 -17.72 12.99 12.30
C ASN A 152 -18.98 12.46 11.58
N ASP A 153 -20.16 12.73 12.15
CA ASP A 153 -21.45 12.26 11.63
C ASP A 153 -21.84 12.91 10.30
N GLU A 154 -21.29 14.10 10.01
CA GLU A 154 -21.48 14.84 8.76
C GLU A 154 -20.43 14.51 7.69
N ASP A 155 -19.42 13.69 8.01
CA ASP A 155 -18.42 13.30 7.02
C ASP A 155 -19.05 12.46 5.90
N ARG A 156 -18.96 12.99 4.67
CA ARG A 156 -19.35 12.31 3.43
C ARG A 156 -18.16 12.13 2.48
N SER A 157 -16.95 12.46 2.93
CA SER A 157 -15.72 12.33 2.14
C SER A 157 -15.33 10.87 1.93
N ALA A 158 -14.51 10.63 0.90
CA ALA A 158 -13.94 9.31 0.61
C ALA A 158 -12.65 9.01 1.41
N TYR A 159 -12.18 9.93 2.25
CA TYR A 159 -10.92 9.76 2.99
C TYR A 159 -11.10 8.87 4.21
N LEU A 160 -10.40 7.74 4.26
CA LEU A 160 -10.37 6.85 5.44
C LEU A 160 -9.09 7.05 6.26
N PHE A 161 -7.95 7.00 5.58
CA PHE A 161 -6.63 7.21 6.17
C PHE A 161 -6.00 8.48 5.62
N GLU A 162 -5.07 9.05 6.38
CA GLU A 162 -4.15 10.05 5.86
C GLU A 162 -3.24 9.44 4.79
N LYS A 163 -2.72 10.28 3.89
CA LYS A 163 -1.97 9.81 2.73
C LYS A 163 -0.62 9.23 3.16
N TYR A 164 -0.39 7.97 2.78
CA TYR A 164 0.81 7.19 3.09
C TYR A 164 2.12 7.96 2.82
N HIS A 165 2.25 8.56 1.64
CA HIS A 165 3.50 9.19 1.19
C HIS A 165 3.83 10.47 1.97
N GLU A 166 2.82 11.26 2.32
CA GLU A 166 2.98 12.47 3.14
C GLU A 166 3.44 12.09 4.55
N LEU A 167 2.80 11.09 5.16
CA LEU A 167 3.14 10.61 6.50
C LEU A 167 4.54 10.00 6.57
N TYR A 168 4.92 9.18 5.59
CA TYR A 168 6.24 8.53 5.58
C TYR A 168 7.36 9.54 5.36
N ALA A 169 7.18 10.48 4.41
CA ALA A 169 8.13 11.56 4.19
C ALA A 169 8.31 12.41 5.45
N LYS A 170 7.19 12.87 6.05
CA LYS A 170 7.23 13.66 7.29
C LYS A 170 7.94 12.92 8.42
N TRP A 171 7.64 11.64 8.64
CA TRP A 171 8.27 10.81 9.67
C TRP A 171 9.79 10.68 9.46
N ARG A 172 10.25 10.43 8.24
CA ARG A 172 11.67 10.29 7.94
C ARG A 172 12.39 11.63 8.03
N ASP A 173 11.85 12.66 7.37
CA ASP A 173 12.50 13.95 7.18
C ASP A 173 12.59 14.71 8.51
N SER A 174 11.59 14.58 9.39
CA SER A 174 11.64 15.16 10.75
C SER A 174 12.77 14.56 11.59
N GLY A 175 13.03 13.25 11.46
CA GLY A 175 14.12 12.59 12.18
C GLY A 175 15.49 13.03 11.67
N ILE A 176 15.66 13.10 10.35
CA ILE A 176 16.91 13.57 9.72
C ILE A 176 17.17 15.03 10.10
N GLN A 177 16.15 15.89 10.03
CA GLN A 177 16.27 17.29 10.42
C GLN A 177 16.68 17.41 11.90
N LYS A 178 16.08 16.61 12.80
CA LYS A 178 16.44 16.66 14.21
C LYS A 178 17.89 16.21 14.47
N ALA A 179 18.38 15.21 13.75
CA ALA A 179 19.79 14.80 13.83
C ALA A 179 20.74 15.92 13.38
N ARG A 180 20.37 16.66 12.33
CA ARG A 180 21.13 17.81 11.84
C ARG A 180 21.16 18.95 12.86
N ASP A 181 20.01 19.34 13.40
CA ASP A 181 19.92 20.43 14.38
C ASP A 181 20.85 20.15 15.58
N LEU A 182 20.87 18.91 16.06
CA LEU A 182 21.75 18.50 17.16
C LEU A 182 23.24 18.56 16.80
N LEU A 183 23.61 18.10 15.60
CA LEU A 183 25.00 18.07 15.15
C LEU A 183 25.56 19.46 14.83
N SER A 184 24.82 20.23 14.04
CA SER A 184 25.27 21.51 13.49
C SER A 184 25.03 22.67 14.44
N ASP A 185 23.85 22.74 15.06
CA ASP A 185 23.44 23.90 15.86
C ASP A 185 23.82 23.68 17.34
N ASP A 186 23.52 22.50 17.90
CA ASP A 186 23.78 22.19 19.32
C ASP A 186 25.19 21.60 19.56
N ARG A 187 25.93 21.25 18.51
CA ARG A 187 27.26 20.60 18.55
C ARG A 187 27.30 19.33 19.41
N GLN A 188 26.27 18.51 19.30
CA GLN A 188 26.16 17.23 19.99
C GLN A 188 26.32 16.08 19.01
N SER A 189 27.20 15.13 19.33
CA SER A 189 27.30 13.87 18.60
C SER A 189 26.00 13.07 18.75
N VAL A 190 25.54 12.46 17.67
CA VAL A 190 24.24 11.77 17.61
C VAL A 190 24.37 10.39 17.01
N CYS A 191 23.45 9.52 17.44
CA CYS A 191 23.22 8.23 16.83
C CYS A 191 21.82 8.19 16.21
N VAL A 192 21.76 7.87 14.92
CA VAL A 192 20.51 7.66 14.18
C VAL A 192 20.32 6.15 14.02
N VAL A 193 19.20 5.63 14.51
CA VAL A 193 18.89 4.19 14.46
C VAL A 193 17.55 3.94 13.79
N GLY A 194 17.55 3.03 12.82
CA GLY A 194 16.37 2.45 12.21
C GLY A 194 16.17 1.01 12.70
N LEU A 195 14.98 0.72 13.24
CA LEU A 195 14.58 -0.59 13.77
C LEU A 195 13.32 -1.10 13.04
N ASP A 196 13.17 -2.41 12.98
CA ASP A 196 12.06 -3.12 12.33
C ASP A 196 11.59 -4.25 13.24
N VAL A 197 10.27 -4.37 13.46
CA VAL A 197 9.68 -5.46 14.26
C VAL A 197 9.47 -6.69 13.37
N GLN A 198 10.07 -7.82 13.76
CA GLN A 198 10.03 -9.05 12.98
C GLN A 198 8.61 -9.62 12.88
N GLU A 199 8.14 -9.84 11.64
CA GLU A 199 6.88 -10.56 11.35
C GLU A 199 5.67 -10.00 12.14
N TYR A 200 5.65 -8.68 12.31
CA TYR A 200 4.81 -7.97 13.27
C TYR A 200 3.35 -8.41 13.27
N TYR A 201 2.65 -8.32 12.12
CA TYR A 201 1.23 -8.69 12.00
C TYR A 201 0.94 -10.15 12.43
N TYR A 202 1.88 -11.08 12.21
CA TYR A 202 1.72 -12.48 12.60
C TYR A 202 1.93 -12.69 14.11
N ARG A 203 2.85 -11.95 14.73
CA ARG A 203 3.24 -12.11 16.14
C ARG A 203 2.38 -11.35 17.13
N ILE A 204 1.49 -10.47 16.67
CA ILE A 204 0.53 -9.77 17.55
C ILE A 204 -0.31 -10.77 18.34
N GLN A 205 -0.38 -10.57 19.66
CA GLN A 205 -1.17 -11.35 20.61
C GLN A 205 -2.21 -10.44 21.26
N LEU A 206 -3.39 -10.31 20.65
CA LEU A 206 -4.43 -9.44 21.16
C LEU A 206 -5.15 -10.06 22.35
N ASP A 207 -5.21 -9.29 23.43
CA ASP A 207 -6.25 -9.46 24.44
C ASP A 207 -7.50 -8.68 24.00
N TRP A 208 -8.48 -9.42 23.47
CA TRP A 208 -9.75 -8.87 23.03
C TRP A 208 -10.55 -8.20 24.15
N GLU A 209 -10.38 -8.61 25.41
CA GLU A 209 -11.08 -7.99 26.54
C GLU A 209 -10.43 -6.65 26.90
N THR A 210 -9.10 -6.58 26.95
CA THR A 210 -8.39 -5.31 27.15
C THR A 210 -8.72 -4.31 26.04
N LEU A 211 -8.69 -4.75 24.77
CA LEU A 211 -9.05 -3.89 23.64
C LEU A 211 -10.52 -3.44 23.72
N ARG A 212 -11.45 -4.34 24.09
CA ARG A 212 -12.87 -4.00 24.31
C ARG A 212 -13.07 -3.01 25.45
N ALA A 213 -12.28 -3.13 26.52
CA ALA A 213 -12.37 -2.30 27.72
C ALA A 213 -11.78 -0.89 27.54
N HIS A 214 -10.97 -0.68 26.50
CA HIS A 214 -10.43 0.64 26.14
C HIS A 214 -11.53 1.69 26.00
N ILE A 215 -12.64 1.32 25.37
CA ILE A 215 -13.81 2.19 25.21
C ILE A 215 -14.81 1.88 26.34
N LYS A 216 -15.00 2.85 27.24
CA LYS A 216 -16.00 2.74 28.32
C LYS A 216 -17.41 2.89 27.75
N ARG A 217 -18.15 1.78 27.66
CA ARG A 217 -19.52 1.75 27.15
C ARG A 217 -20.54 1.79 28.29
N PRO A 218 -21.48 2.75 28.32
CA PRO A 218 -22.56 2.76 29.31
C PRO A 218 -23.52 1.59 29.08
N VAL A 219 -23.92 0.90 30.16
CA VAL A 219 -24.96 -0.15 30.10
C VAL A 219 -26.34 0.52 30.14
N PRO A 220 -27.20 0.33 29.12
CA PRO A 220 -28.51 0.96 29.11
C PRO A 220 -29.40 0.31 30.17
N LYS A 221 -29.82 1.06 31.19
CA LYS A 221 -30.74 0.56 32.22
C LYS A 221 -32.21 0.69 31.83
N ARG A 222 -32.51 1.48 30.78
CA ARG A 222 -33.87 1.75 30.28
C ARG A 222 -33.87 1.91 28.74
N PRO A 223 -34.99 1.62 28.04
CA PRO A 223 -35.07 1.76 26.58
C PRO A 223 -34.71 3.15 26.04
N LEU A 224 -35.12 4.22 26.74
CA LEU A 224 -34.75 5.59 26.38
C LEU A 224 -33.24 5.86 26.46
N GLN A 225 -32.52 5.22 27.39
CA GLN A 225 -31.06 5.34 27.46
C GLN A 225 -30.39 4.62 26.29
N ALA A 226 -30.92 3.48 25.85
CA ALA A 226 -30.41 2.75 24.69
C ALA A 226 -30.42 3.60 23.41
N PHE A 227 -31.42 4.49 23.27
CA PHE A 227 -31.49 5.45 22.15
C PHE A 227 -30.31 6.44 22.17
N PHE A 228 -29.93 6.96 23.33
CA PHE A 228 -28.81 7.90 23.45
C PHE A 228 -27.43 7.25 23.33
N ILE A 229 -27.34 5.91 23.42
CA ILE A 229 -26.07 5.16 23.35
C ILE A 229 -25.98 4.24 22.12
N GLN A 230 -26.86 4.45 21.13
CA GLN A 230 -26.99 3.60 19.95
C GLN A 230 -25.66 3.49 19.19
N ARG A 231 -24.90 4.60 19.12
CA ARG A 231 -23.58 4.62 18.48
C ARG A 231 -22.59 3.68 19.19
N GLN A 232 -22.54 3.72 20.52
CA GLN A 232 -21.65 2.87 21.32
C GLN A 232 -22.04 1.39 21.22
N LEU A 233 -23.34 1.08 21.18
CA LEU A 233 -23.81 -0.29 20.97
C LEU A 233 -23.46 -0.81 19.57
N LEU A 234 -23.65 0.01 18.54
CA LEU A 234 -23.26 -0.32 17.18
C LEU A 234 -21.74 -0.56 17.09
N GLY A 235 -20.94 0.33 17.67
CA GLY A 235 -19.49 0.19 17.75
C GLY A 235 -19.06 -1.13 18.40
N ALA A 236 -19.65 -1.47 19.56
CA ALA A 236 -19.39 -2.73 20.26
C ALA A 236 -19.71 -3.96 19.41
N ASN A 237 -20.84 -3.92 18.72
CA ASN A 237 -21.31 -5.00 17.88
C ASN A 237 -20.42 -5.19 16.64
N LEU A 238 -20.03 -4.08 15.98
CA LEU A 238 -19.10 -4.10 14.86
C LEU A 238 -17.71 -4.58 15.29
N PHE A 239 -17.22 -4.13 16.45
CA PHE A 239 -15.97 -4.63 17.03
C PHE A 239 -15.99 -6.15 17.23
N LYS A 240 -17.13 -6.70 17.70
CA LYS A 240 -17.30 -8.15 17.82
C LYS A 240 -17.24 -8.86 16.46
N CYS A 241 -17.74 -8.26 15.39
CA CYS A 241 -17.56 -8.78 14.03
C CYS A 241 -16.07 -8.81 13.65
N ILE A 242 -15.29 -7.77 13.91
CA ILE A 242 -13.84 -7.73 13.62
C ILE A 242 -13.10 -8.84 14.35
N GLU A 243 -13.42 -9.06 15.63
CA GLU A 243 -12.89 -10.17 16.41
C GLU A 243 -13.17 -11.53 15.75
N VAL A 244 -14.41 -11.76 15.30
CA VAL A 244 -14.80 -13.03 14.65
C VAL A 244 -14.10 -13.20 13.29
N ILE A 245 -13.97 -12.13 12.51
CA ILE A 245 -13.22 -12.14 11.23
C ILE A 245 -11.77 -12.56 11.49
N CYS A 246 -11.08 -11.94 12.45
CA CYS A 246 -9.69 -12.25 12.78
C CYS A 246 -9.53 -13.71 13.25
N LYS A 247 -10.44 -14.18 14.12
CA LYS A 247 -10.44 -15.57 14.60
C LYS A 247 -10.65 -16.58 13.48
N SER A 248 -11.60 -16.32 12.57
CA SER A 248 -11.86 -17.21 11.42
C SER A 248 -10.68 -17.23 10.45
N TYR A 249 -10.10 -16.06 10.15
CA TYR A 249 -8.91 -15.95 9.32
C TYR A 249 -7.73 -16.75 9.90
N ARG A 250 -7.45 -16.59 11.21
CA ARG A 250 -6.41 -17.36 11.91
C ARG A 250 -6.65 -18.86 11.80
N GLN A 251 -7.88 -19.32 12.01
CA GLN A 251 -8.23 -20.74 11.89
C GLN A 251 -7.93 -21.29 10.49
N LYS A 252 -8.25 -20.54 9.44
CA LYS A 252 -7.99 -20.92 8.04
C LYS A 252 -6.49 -20.95 7.72
N LEU A 253 -5.69 -20.09 8.36
CA LEU A 253 -4.23 -20.06 8.18
C LEU A 253 -3.47 -21.15 8.97
N ASN A 254 -4.03 -21.67 10.06
CA ASN A 254 -3.34 -22.58 10.98
C ASN A 254 -2.56 -23.72 10.31
N PRO A 255 -3.10 -24.45 9.31
CA PRO A 255 -2.39 -25.58 8.72
C PRO A 255 -1.10 -25.17 8.01
N LEU A 256 -1.11 -24.01 7.32
CA LEU A 256 0.05 -23.50 6.59
C LEU A 256 1.01 -22.72 7.49
N LEU A 257 0.51 -22.01 8.52
CA LEU A 257 1.35 -21.26 9.45
C LEU A 257 2.30 -22.15 10.25
N ALA A 258 1.87 -23.37 10.59
CA ALA A 258 2.75 -24.36 11.23
C ALA A 258 4.01 -24.69 10.40
N VAL A 259 3.94 -24.46 9.09
CA VAL A 259 5.04 -24.74 8.15
C VAL A 259 5.82 -23.48 7.79
N THR A 260 5.13 -22.36 7.58
CA THR A 260 5.73 -21.12 7.09
C THR A 260 6.24 -20.21 8.19
N HIS A 261 5.65 -20.29 9.38
CA HIS A 261 5.97 -19.48 10.55
C HIS A 261 5.98 -20.34 11.82
N PRO A 262 6.91 -21.32 11.92
CA PRO A 262 6.93 -22.30 13.00
C PRO A 262 7.15 -21.69 14.39
N ASP A 263 7.81 -20.53 14.46
CA ASP A 263 8.19 -19.86 15.71
C ASP A 263 7.09 -18.91 16.24
N LEU A 264 5.86 -19.03 15.73
CA LEU A 264 4.73 -18.24 16.23
C LEU A 264 4.15 -18.86 17.50
N PRO A 265 3.84 -18.06 18.53
CA PRO A 265 3.14 -18.56 19.70
C PRO A 265 1.73 -19.02 19.32
N GLN A 266 1.19 -20.03 20.01
CA GLN A 266 -0.18 -20.50 19.76
C GLN A 266 -1.23 -19.43 20.04
N THR A 267 -0.93 -18.51 20.96
CA THR A 267 -1.73 -17.32 21.31
C THR A 267 -1.65 -16.20 20.26
N ALA A 268 -0.79 -16.32 19.23
CA ALA A 268 -0.72 -15.35 18.14
C ALA A 268 -2.06 -15.20 17.43
N THR A 269 -2.57 -13.97 17.42
CA THR A 269 -3.82 -13.61 16.77
C THR A 269 -3.69 -13.62 15.25
N CYS A 270 -2.50 -13.31 14.71
CA CYS A 270 -2.23 -13.11 13.28
C CYS A 270 -3.22 -12.13 12.65
N LEU A 271 -2.98 -10.82 12.85
CA LEU A 271 -3.85 -9.80 12.29
C LEU A 271 -3.89 -9.89 10.75
N PRO A 272 -5.08 -9.88 10.12
CA PRO A 272 -5.18 -10.02 8.67
C PRO A 272 -4.56 -8.83 7.93
N ILE A 273 -3.53 -9.08 7.12
CA ILE A 273 -2.95 -8.08 6.21
C ILE A 273 -3.95 -7.88 5.07
N GLY A 274 -4.41 -6.65 4.82
CA GLY A 274 -5.45 -6.34 3.81
C GLY A 274 -6.84 -6.05 4.38
N LEU A 275 -7.08 -6.32 5.67
CA LEU A 275 -8.28 -5.83 6.36
C LEU A 275 -8.02 -4.44 6.93
N CYS A 276 -8.86 -3.45 6.59
CA CYS A 276 -8.60 -2.05 6.93
C CYS A 276 -8.59 -1.74 8.43
N ALA A 277 -9.23 -2.56 9.29
CA ALA A 277 -9.15 -2.40 10.74
C ALA A 277 -7.77 -2.79 11.31
N SER A 278 -7.04 -3.69 10.64
CA SER A 278 -5.80 -4.27 11.18
C SER A 278 -4.71 -3.23 11.47
N PRO A 279 -4.42 -2.23 10.60
CA PRO A 279 -3.40 -1.23 10.89
C PRO A 279 -3.69 -0.37 12.14
N VAL A 280 -4.95 0.00 12.38
CA VAL A 280 -5.34 0.78 13.57
C VAL A 280 -5.17 -0.06 14.84
N ILE A 281 -5.61 -1.33 14.80
CA ILE A 281 -5.45 -2.26 15.92
C ILE A 281 -3.97 -2.54 16.19
N ALA A 282 -3.16 -2.70 15.14
CA ALA A 282 -1.72 -2.88 15.24
C ALA A 282 -1.08 -1.65 15.90
N ASN A 283 -1.34 -0.45 15.41
CA ASN A 283 -0.81 0.77 16.02
C ASN A 283 -1.15 0.90 17.51
N TRP A 284 -2.40 0.60 17.88
CA TRP A 284 -2.82 0.58 19.28
C TRP A 284 -2.06 -0.46 20.10
N TYR A 285 -1.78 -1.64 19.53
CA TYR A 285 -1.02 -2.69 20.20
C TYR A 285 0.41 -2.25 20.57
N LEU A 286 1.07 -1.43 19.74
CA LEU A 286 2.41 -0.90 20.03
C LEU A 286 2.41 0.42 20.82
N LYS A 287 1.25 0.96 21.18
CA LYS A 287 1.18 2.23 21.93
C LYS A 287 1.99 2.20 23.23
N ASP A 288 1.85 1.14 24.03
CA ASP A 288 2.57 1.02 25.31
C ASP A 288 4.10 0.92 25.11
N PHE A 289 4.55 0.44 23.94
CA PHE A 289 5.96 0.45 23.57
C PHE A 289 6.45 1.85 23.22
N ASP A 290 5.64 2.63 22.49
CA ASP A 290 5.94 4.03 22.18
C ASP A 290 6.05 4.86 23.46
N ASP A 291 5.07 4.70 24.36
CA ASP A 291 5.02 5.40 25.64
C ASP A 291 6.27 5.07 26.49
N ALA A 292 6.66 3.78 26.56
CA ALA A 292 7.87 3.37 27.26
C ALA A 292 9.15 3.99 26.69
N ILE A 293 9.30 4.07 25.35
CA ILE A 293 10.47 4.74 24.75
C ILE A 293 10.50 6.22 25.09
N LEU A 294 9.36 6.90 24.98
CA LEU A 294 9.25 8.33 25.27
C LEU A 294 9.52 8.63 26.76
N GLU A 295 9.12 7.75 27.67
CA GLU A 295 9.30 7.92 29.11
C GLU A 295 10.70 7.55 29.60
N ASN A 296 11.23 6.40 29.17
CA ASN A 296 12.46 5.81 29.70
C ASN A 296 13.71 6.18 28.90
N VAL A 297 13.63 6.15 27.57
CA VAL A 297 14.79 6.44 26.69
C VAL A 297 14.93 7.94 26.42
N ARG A 298 13.80 8.64 26.23
CA ARG A 298 13.74 10.08 25.92
C ARG A 298 14.68 10.48 24.78
N PRO A 299 14.58 9.81 23.61
CA PRO A 299 15.43 10.16 22.48
C PRO A 299 15.12 11.59 22.02
N ALA A 300 16.08 12.24 21.37
CA ALA A 300 15.88 13.58 20.83
C ALA A 300 14.86 13.60 19.68
N TYR A 301 14.73 12.47 18.98
CA TYR A 301 13.62 12.18 18.07
C TYR A 301 13.17 10.73 18.24
N TYR A 302 11.85 10.52 18.23
CA TYR A 302 11.23 9.21 18.11
C TYR A 302 10.13 9.28 17.06
N GLY A 303 10.06 8.30 16.18
CA GLY A 303 8.91 8.14 15.30
C GLY A 303 8.70 6.69 14.93
N ARG A 304 7.44 6.25 14.88
CA ARG A 304 7.06 4.92 14.43
C ARG A 304 6.11 4.98 13.24
N TYR A 305 6.46 4.26 12.18
CA TYR A 305 5.63 4.02 11.00
C TYR A 305 5.20 2.54 10.97
N ILE A 306 4.07 2.23 11.62
CA ILE A 306 3.60 0.85 11.83
C ILE A 306 4.64 0.03 12.62
N ASP A 307 5.48 -0.75 11.96
CA ASP A 307 6.56 -1.58 12.51
C ASP A 307 7.96 -1.00 12.30
N ASP A 308 8.11 -0.02 11.41
CA ASP A 308 9.36 0.72 11.22
C ASP A 308 9.50 1.78 12.31
N ILE A 309 10.66 1.82 12.98
CA ILE A 309 10.94 2.76 14.07
C ILE A 309 12.22 3.52 13.73
N LEU A 310 12.19 4.84 13.88
CA LEU A 310 13.34 5.73 13.71
C LEU A 310 13.57 6.49 15.01
N MET A 311 14.82 6.49 15.48
CA MET A 311 15.22 7.24 16.67
C MET A 311 16.50 8.02 16.44
N VAL A 312 16.58 9.20 17.05
CA VAL A 312 17.81 10.00 17.14
C VAL A 312 18.15 10.16 18.61
N VAL A 313 19.32 9.69 19.00
CA VAL A 313 19.80 9.72 20.39
C VAL A 313 21.08 10.54 20.45
N ALA A 314 21.10 11.58 21.28
CA ALA A 314 22.33 12.32 21.56
C ALA A 314 23.28 11.40 22.35
N MET A 315 24.47 11.16 21.83
CA MET A 315 25.43 10.25 22.42
C MET A 315 26.84 10.80 22.26
N PRO A 316 27.57 11.10 23.35
CA PRO A 316 28.86 11.78 23.26
C PRO A 316 30.00 10.87 22.77
N LYS A 317 29.82 9.55 22.83
CA LYS A 317 30.83 8.57 22.42
C LYS A 317 30.21 7.55 21.48
N PRO A 318 30.96 7.06 20.47
CA PRO A 318 30.46 6.01 19.61
C PRO A 318 30.17 4.72 20.40
N PRO A 319 29.26 3.88 19.88
CA PRO A 319 29.14 2.49 20.31
C PRO A 319 30.46 1.72 20.11
N GLU A 320 30.65 0.62 20.84
CA GLU A 320 31.89 -0.18 20.75
C GLU A 320 32.10 -0.78 19.36
N GLU A 321 33.33 -0.70 18.84
CA GLU A 321 33.66 -1.12 17.47
C GLU A 321 33.46 -2.63 17.22
N ALA A 322 33.54 -3.46 18.26
CA ALA A 322 33.43 -4.92 18.12
C ALA A 322 32.03 -5.38 17.69
N ASP A 323 30.98 -4.83 18.32
CA ASP A 323 29.58 -4.97 17.87
C ASP A 323 28.82 -3.68 18.20
N PRO A 324 28.86 -2.68 17.29
CA PRO A 324 28.24 -1.38 17.54
C PRO A 324 26.73 -1.47 17.76
N ILE A 325 26.07 -2.42 17.12
CA ILE A 325 24.62 -2.62 17.23
C ILE A 325 24.28 -3.17 18.61
N MET A 326 24.94 -4.24 19.06
CA MET A 326 24.71 -4.77 20.41
C MET A 326 25.03 -3.72 21.47
N SER A 327 26.18 -3.05 21.34
CA SER A 327 26.60 -2.01 22.28
C SER A 327 25.57 -0.89 22.38
N PHE A 328 25.01 -0.42 21.26
CA PHE A 328 23.93 0.56 21.25
C PHE A 328 22.65 0.02 21.90
N MET A 329 22.21 -1.18 21.51
CA MET A 329 20.98 -1.80 22.02
C MET A 329 21.05 -1.98 23.53
N GLU A 330 22.18 -2.48 24.04
CA GLU A 330 22.39 -2.68 25.47
C GLU A 330 22.37 -1.35 26.24
N ARG A 331 23.12 -0.35 25.77
CA ARG A 331 23.25 0.95 26.44
C ARG A 331 21.96 1.77 26.44
N VAL A 332 21.18 1.71 25.36
CA VAL A 332 20.02 2.59 25.15
C VAL A 332 18.70 1.88 25.43
N LEU A 333 18.52 0.65 24.97
CA LEU A 333 17.21 0.00 24.97
C LEU A 333 17.09 -1.10 26.03
N VAL A 334 18.14 -1.87 26.29
CA VAL A 334 18.11 -2.90 27.36
C VAL A 334 18.24 -2.25 28.73
N THR A 335 19.19 -1.33 28.92
CA THR A 335 19.36 -0.61 30.19
C THR A 335 18.12 0.20 30.58
N SER A 336 17.35 0.66 29.59
CA SER A 336 16.11 1.42 29.79
C SER A 336 14.86 0.53 29.90
N GLU A 337 15.03 -0.79 30.03
CA GLU A 337 13.93 -1.77 30.17
C GLU A 337 12.92 -1.74 29.00
N ILE A 338 13.39 -1.41 27.79
CA ILE A 338 12.57 -1.47 26.57
C ILE A 338 12.67 -2.84 25.92
N LEU A 339 13.87 -3.41 25.92
CA LEU A 339 14.19 -4.69 25.30
C LEU A 339 14.83 -5.67 26.28
N ASN A 340 14.50 -6.95 26.11
CA ASN A 340 15.22 -8.06 26.73
C ASN A 340 16.10 -8.74 25.68
N TRP A 341 17.34 -9.07 26.05
CA TRP A 341 18.23 -9.87 25.22
C TRP A 341 18.03 -11.36 25.51
N ASP A 342 17.63 -12.12 24.50
CA ASP A 342 17.54 -13.57 24.53
C ASP A 342 18.88 -14.15 24.04
N GLU A 343 19.73 -14.57 24.98
CA GLU A 343 21.05 -15.15 24.69
C GLU A 343 20.97 -16.45 23.88
N GLN A 344 19.90 -17.24 24.03
CA GLN A 344 19.78 -18.55 23.39
C GLN A 344 19.52 -18.40 21.88
N GLU A 345 18.62 -17.49 21.54
CA GLU A 345 18.18 -17.25 20.15
C GLU A 345 18.85 -16.02 19.52
N ALA A 346 19.74 -15.35 20.26
CA ALA A 346 20.47 -14.15 19.85
C ALA A 346 19.56 -13.04 19.25
N ARG A 347 18.49 -12.72 19.98
CA ARG A 347 17.45 -11.77 19.53
C ARG A 347 17.00 -10.82 20.64
N PHE A 348 16.49 -9.66 20.25
CA PHE A 348 15.91 -8.69 21.16
C PHE A 348 14.39 -8.84 21.20
N GLU A 349 13.82 -9.02 22.38
CA GLU A 349 12.38 -9.09 22.63
C GLU A 349 11.87 -7.81 23.27
N LEU A 350 10.67 -7.35 22.87
CA LEU A 350 10.05 -6.16 23.46
C LEU A 350 9.51 -6.48 24.86
N GLN A 351 9.95 -5.74 25.88
CA GLN A 351 9.53 -5.97 27.26
C GLN A 351 8.03 -5.68 27.48
N SER A 352 7.49 -4.64 26.84
CA SER A 352 6.07 -4.30 26.94
C SER A 352 5.15 -5.30 26.22
N ARG A 353 5.70 -6.07 25.26
CA ARG A 353 4.97 -7.02 24.42
C ARG A 353 5.80 -8.29 24.18
N PRO A 354 5.86 -9.21 25.16
CA PRO A 354 6.53 -10.50 25.00
C PRO A 354 6.01 -11.26 23.76
N GLY A 355 6.93 -11.85 23.01
CA GLY A 355 6.70 -12.52 21.72
C GLY A 355 6.89 -11.63 20.48
N LEU A 356 7.12 -10.32 20.65
CA LEU A 356 7.60 -9.44 19.57
C LEU A 356 9.11 -9.27 19.64
N PHE A 357 9.77 -9.34 18.48
CA PHE A 357 11.23 -9.27 18.38
C PHE A 357 11.69 -8.20 17.40
N LEU A 358 12.85 -7.60 17.64
CA LEU A 358 13.51 -6.73 16.66
C LEU A 358 14.33 -7.53 15.65
N GLN A 359 14.28 -7.11 14.40
CA GLN A 359 15.06 -7.73 13.34
C GLN A 359 16.49 -7.16 13.31
N LYS A 360 17.41 -7.70 14.12
CA LYS A 360 18.83 -7.24 14.21
C LYS A 360 19.50 -7.09 12.82
N LYS A 361 19.24 -8.00 11.87
CA LYS A 361 19.79 -7.95 10.50
C LYS A 361 19.36 -6.73 9.67
N LYS A 362 18.25 -6.10 10.00
CA LYS A 362 17.74 -4.88 9.34
C LYS A 362 18.05 -3.61 10.13
N CYS A 363 18.62 -3.72 11.34
CA CYS A 363 18.98 -2.58 12.13
C CYS A 363 20.02 -1.75 11.37
N ILE A 364 19.72 -0.47 11.14
CA ILE A 364 20.65 0.49 10.57
C ILE A 364 21.06 1.42 11.69
N LEU A 365 22.36 1.47 11.99
CA LEU A 365 22.92 2.32 13.03
C LEU A 365 23.98 3.24 12.42
N GLN A 366 23.80 4.54 12.59
CA GLN A 366 24.75 5.55 12.11
C GLN A 366 25.13 6.46 13.27
N PHE A 367 26.43 6.65 13.49
CA PHE A 367 26.96 7.58 14.47
C PHE A 367 27.60 8.77 13.74
N PHE A 368 27.26 9.97 14.17
CA PHE A 368 27.82 11.20 13.65
C PHE A 368 28.44 11.97 14.83
N ASP A 369 29.71 12.32 14.68
CA ASP A 369 30.43 13.09 15.67
C ASP A 369 30.37 14.59 15.33
N ALA A 370 30.07 15.43 16.33
CA ALA A 370 29.95 16.87 16.15
C ALA A 370 31.27 17.58 15.83
N GLU A 371 32.42 16.97 16.12
CA GLU A 371 33.75 17.51 15.77
C GLU A 371 34.20 17.10 14.37
N HIS A 372 33.46 16.21 13.70
CA HIS A 372 33.78 15.67 12.39
C HIS A 372 32.82 16.20 11.30
N SER A 373 33.09 15.84 10.05
CA SER A 373 32.34 16.33 8.89
C SER A 373 30.87 15.87 8.89
N THR A 374 29.95 16.82 8.74
CA THR A 374 28.49 16.61 8.56
C THR A 374 28.11 16.18 7.14
N ALA A 375 29.06 16.17 6.21
CA ALA A 375 28.81 15.97 4.78
C ALA A 375 28.09 14.65 4.44
N GLY A 376 28.24 13.61 5.28
CA GLY A 376 27.52 12.35 5.12
C GLY A 376 26.01 12.51 5.30
N LEU A 377 25.58 13.26 6.32
CA LEU A 377 24.17 13.54 6.59
C LEU A 377 23.59 14.49 5.53
N GLU A 378 24.34 15.52 5.14
CA GLU A 378 23.94 16.48 4.10
C GLU A 378 23.76 15.81 2.74
N LYS A 379 24.67 14.91 2.35
CA LYS A 379 24.56 14.17 1.09
C LYS A 379 23.36 13.22 1.10
N PHE A 380 23.09 12.56 2.21
CA PHE A 380 21.92 11.69 2.37
C PHE A 380 20.62 12.48 2.23
N GLN A 381 20.52 13.65 2.87
CA GLN A 381 19.37 14.55 2.75
C GLN A 381 19.16 15.00 1.29
N LYS A 382 20.23 15.47 0.63
CA LYS A 382 20.14 15.96 -0.75
C LYS A 382 19.64 14.88 -1.71
N GLN A 383 20.10 13.64 -1.56
CA GLN A 383 19.66 12.51 -2.39
C GLN A 383 18.16 12.20 -2.18
N ILE A 384 17.65 12.36 -0.96
CA ILE A 384 16.22 12.20 -0.66
C ILE A 384 15.38 13.30 -1.32
N GLU A 385 15.83 14.56 -1.25
CA GLU A 385 15.15 15.73 -1.84
C GLU A 385 15.11 15.66 -3.37
N GLU A 386 16.21 15.23 -4.01
CA GLU A 386 16.29 15.00 -5.45
C GLU A 386 15.30 13.91 -5.90
N ASN A 387 15.21 12.81 -5.15
CA ASN A 387 14.27 11.72 -5.44
C ASN A 387 12.79 12.14 -5.30
N ALA A 388 12.46 12.98 -4.31
CA ALA A 388 11.11 13.50 -4.14
C ALA A 388 10.72 14.46 -5.28
N SER A 389 11.65 15.31 -5.71
CA SER A 389 11.46 16.31 -6.76
C SER A 389 11.25 15.67 -8.14
N ASN A 390 11.95 14.57 -8.44
CA ASN A 390 11.84 13.81 -9.69
C ASN A 390 10.44 13.21 -9.93
N PHE A 391 9.61 13.07 -8.89
CA PHE A 391 8.22 12.60 -9.01
C PHE A 391 7.20 13.73 -9.18
N ALA A 392 7.52 14.92 -8.68
CA ALA A 392 6.62 16.09 -8.76
C ALA A 392 6.68 16.78 -10.13
N LEU A 393 7.80 16.65 -10.83
CA LEU A 393 8.04 17.24 -12.15
C LEU A 393 8.12 16.15 -13.21
N LEU A 394 7.00 15.83 -13.86
CA LEU A 394 7.05 15.24 -15.21
C LEU A 394 6.03 15.92 -16.12
N PRO A 395 6.42 16.28 -17.36
CA PRO A 395 7.60 15.82 -18.09
C PRO A 395 8.73 16.87 -18.12
N VAL A 396 9.91 16.49 -17.62
CA VAL A 396 11.19 17.06 -18.06
C VAL A 396 11.69 16.12 -19.16
N ASP A 397 12.22 16.69 -20.25
CA ASP A 397 12.79 15.95 -21.40
C ASP A 397 13.51 14.69 -20.92
N GLY A 398 13.00 13.53 -21.35
CA GLY A 398 13.53 12.25 -20.90
C GLY A 398 14.92 12.02 -21.47
N ASP A 399 15.90 11.75 -20.62
CA ASP A 399 17.13 11.10 -21.08
C ASP A 399 16.77 9.71 -21.63
N ASP A 400 17.21 9.40 -22.85
CA ASP A 400 17.11 8.09 -23.54
C ASP A 400 17.98 7.00 -22.87
N SER A 401 18.06 6.99 -21.54
CA SER A 401 18.89 6.02 -20.83
C SER A 401 18.32 4.60 -20.95
N PRO A 402 19.12 3.60 -21.35
CA PRO A 402 18.71 2.19 -21.41
C PRO A 402 18.24 1.65 -20.05
N VAL A 403 17.34 0.66 -20.05
CA VAL A 403 16.84 0.00 -18.81
C VAL A 403 18.00 -0.58 -18.01
N ALA A 404 19.04 -1.08 -18.67
CA ALA A 404 20.22 -1.59 -17.98
C ALA A 404 20.96 -0.53 -17.14
N GLN A 405 20.87 0.76 -17.49
CA GLN A 405 21.50 1.85 -16.72
C GLN A 405 20.62 2.32 -15.55
N VAL A 406 19.30 2.16 -15.68
CA VAL A 406 18.30 2.62 -14.72
C VAL A 406 17.92 1.53 -13.71
N ALA A 407 17.93 0.27 -14.14
CA ALA A 407 17.47 -0.85 -13.32
C ALA A 407 18.56 -1.42 -12.41
N TYR A 408 19.81 -0.95 -12.50
CA TYR A 408 20.94 -1.50 -11.78
C TYR A 408 21.85 -0.42 -11.18
N ASP A 409 22.01 -0.48 -9.85
CA ASP A 409 23.03 0.25 -9.11
C ASP A 409 24.27 -0.63 -8.95
N LEU A 410 25.44 -0.08 -9.27
CA LEU A 410 26.70 -0.73 -8.95
C LEU A 410 27.11 -0.38 -7.51
N LEU A 411 27.12 -1.38 -6.63
CA LEU A 411 27.61 -1.23 -5.26
C LEU A 411 29.13 -1.42 -5.24
N TYR A 412 29.83 -0.36 -4.84
CA TYR A 412 31.29 -0.36 -4.76
C TYR A 412 31.80 -0.42 -3.31
N ASP A 413 32.85 -1.20 -3.10
CA ASP A 413 33.72 -1.16 -1.93
C ASP A 413 34.96 -0.29 -2.24
N GLY A 414 34.85 1.00 -1.92
CA GLY A 414 35.87 2.01 -2.23
C GLY A 414 35.55 2.83 -3.49
N SER A 415 36.51 2.90 -4.43
CA SER A 415 36.39 3.80 -5.59
C SER A 415 35.59 3.17 -6.74
N ALA A 416 34.60 3.90 -7.24
CA ALA A 416 33.80 3.51 -8.41
C ALA A 416 34.63 3.24 -9.69
N ASN A 417 35.82 3.84 -9.78
CA ASN A 417 36.70 3.71 -10.96
C ASN A 417 37.55 2.42 -10.95
N LYS A 418 37.41 1.55 -9.95
CA LYS A 418 38.17 0.30 -9.83
C LYS A 418 37.22 -0.89 -9.99
N PHE A 419 37.35 -1.68 -11.05
CA PHE A 419 36.51 -2.86 -11.29
C PHE A 419 36.51 -3.86 -10.12
N ARG A 420 37.67 -4.06 -9.48
CA ARG A 420 37.80 -4.91 -8.28
C ARG A 420 37.00 -4.43 -7.06
N SER A 421 36.54 -3.17 -7.09
CA SER A 421 35.71 -2.59 -6.04
C SER A 421 34.23 -2.88 -6.27
N VAL A 422 33.80 -3.43 -7.42
CA VAL A 422 32.40 -3.83 -7.61
C VAL A 422 32.09 -5.03 -6.72
N LYS A 423 31.29 -4.79 -5.68
CA LYS A 423 30.91 -5.78 -4.67
C LYS A 423 29.63 -6.51 -5.06
N ALA A 424 28.68 -5.77 -5.62
CA ALA A 424 27.41 -6.30 -6.10
C ALA A 424 26.83 -5.38 -7.18
N VAL A 425 26.01 -5.98 -8.05
CA VAL A 425 25.05 -5.23 -8.85
C VAL A 425 23.74 -5.33 -8.09
N ALA A 426 23.28 -4.22 -7.52
CA ALA A 426 21.97 -4.13 -6.90
C ALA A 426 20.98 -3.66 -7.94
N GLU A 427 19.74 -4.14 -7.88
CA GLU A 427 18.70 -3.72 -8.80
C GLU A 427 17.91 -2.56 -8.18
N ASN A 428 17.67 -1.52 -8.98
CA ASN A 428 17.01 -0.29 -8.54
C ASN A 428 15.52 -0.32 -8.91
N ARG A 429 14.72 -0.86 -7.99
CA ARG A 429 13.25 -0.98 -8.14
C ARG A 429 12.58 0.38 -8.37
N TRP A 430 13.07 1.44 -7.72
CA TRP A 430 12.46 2.77 -7.76
C TRP A 430 12.72 3.45 -9.11
N GLU A 431 13.96 3.40 -9.60
CA GLU A 431 14.32 3.98 -10.90
C GLU A 431 13.61 3.26 -12.04
N LEU A 432 13.57 1.92 -12.05
CA LEU A 432 12.82 1.16 -13.05
C LEU A 432 11.33 1.53 -13.05
N ALA A 433 10.75 1.70 -11.86
CA ALA A 433 9.35 2.09 -11.70
C ALA A 433 9.08 3.51 -12.22
N SER A 434 10.01 4.46 -11.98
CA SER A 434 9.95 5.84 -12.48
C SER A 434 10.09 5.89 -14.00
N TYR A 435 11.07 5.16 -14.55
CA TYR A 435 11.31 5.06 -15.98
C TYR A 435 10.11 4.50 -16.74
N LEU A 436 9.51 3.39 -16.28
CA LEU A 436 8.31 2.84 -16.91
C LEU A 436 7.12 3.81 -16.89
N ALA A 437 6.99 4.63 -15.83
CA ALA A 437 5.95 5.65 -15.76
C ALA A 437 6.18 6.76 -16.79
N LYS A 438 7.43 7.24 -16.92
CA LYS A 438 7.82 8.22 -17.94
C LYS A 438 7.56 7.71 -19.37
N GLN A 439 8.00 6.49 -19.67
CA GLN A 439 7.84 5.88 -20.99
C GLN A 439 6.37 5.68 -21.36
N THR A 440 5.55 5.24 -20.40
CA THR A 440 4.09 5.15 -20.58
C THR A 440 3.47 6.51 -20.89
N GLN A 441 3.86 7.55 -20.15
CA GLN A 441 3.31 8.90 -20.35
C GLN A 441 3.74 9.50 -21.70
N LEU A 442 4.98 9.28 -22.13
CA LEU A 442 5.46 9.70 -23.45
C LEU A 442 4.63 9.07 -24.57
N HIS A 443 4.38 7.76 -24.51
CA HIS A 443 3.56 7.07 -25.50
C HIS A 443 2.11 7.59 -25.56
N LEU A 444 1.52 7.95 -24.43
CA LEU A 444 0.18 8.55 -24.40
C LEU A 444 0.14 9.93 -25.09
N MET A 445 1.28 10.61 -25.21
CA MET A 445 1.39 11.95 -25.79
C MET A 445 1.86 11.95 -27.25
N THR A 446 2.71 11.00 -27.65
CA THR A 446 3.35 11.01 -28.99
C THR A 446 2.84 9.93 -29.94
N GLU A 447 2.08 8.94 -29.46
CA GLU A 447 1.59 7.78 -30.24
C GLU A 447 2.70 6.97 -30.94
N ASP A 448 3.97 7.16 -30.56
CA ASP A 448 5.10 6.44 -31.16
C ASP A 448 5.07 4.94 -30.84
N SER A 449 5.68 4.13 -31.71
CA SER A 449 5.80 2.69 -31.49
C SER A 449 6.89 2.37 -30.47
N VAL A 450 6.67 1.34 -29.64
CA VAL A 450 7.67 0.84 -28.68
C VAL A 450 8.99 0.51 -29.37
N ASP A 451 10.08 1.04 -28.82
CA ASP A 451 11.43 0.62 -29.18
C ASP A 451 11.63 -0.88 -28.90
N SER A 452 12.01 -1.64 -29.94
CA SER A 452 12.27 -3.06 -29.81
C SER A 452 13.39 -3.39 -28.81
N ASP A 453 14.36 -2.48 -28.65
CA ASP A 453 15.49 -2.68 -27.75
C ASP A 453 15.04 -2.60 -26.28
N LEU A 454 14.20 -1.62 -25.95
CA LEU A 454 13.56 -1.47 -24.63
C LEU A 454 12.79 -2.74 -24.23
N LYS A 455 11.98 -3.28 -25.14
CA LYS A 455 11.21 -4.51 -24.89
C LYS A 455 12.13 -5.69 -24.57
N ASP A 456 13.18 -5.87 -25.36
CA ASP A 456 14.13 -6.96 -25.15
C ASP A 456 14.88 -6.83 -23.82
N GLU A 457 15.23 -5.60 -23.41
CA GLU A 457 15.84 -5.33 -22.10
C GLU A 457 14.91 -5.66 -20.94
N LEU A 458 13.62 -5.28 -21.01
CA LEU A 458 12.63 -5.64 -20.00
C LEU A 458 12.48 -7.15 -19.88
N PHE A 459 12.37 -7.88 -21.00
CA PHE A 459 12.28 -9.34 -20.97
C PHE A 459 13.53 -10.01 -20.39
N ARG A 460 14.72 -9.42 -20.60
CA ARG A 460 15.97 -9.89 -20.00
C ARG A 460 16.02 -9.62 -18.50
N PHE A 461 15.54 -8.46 -18.04
CA PHE A 461 15.47 -8.11 -16.63
C PHE A 461 14.57 -9.06 -15.84
N PHE A 462 13.34 -9.33 -16.32
CA PHE A 462 12.37 -10.19 -15.64
C PHE A 462 12.62 -11.69 -15.86
N LYS A 463 13.86 -12.12 -16.06
CA LYS A 463 14.20 -13.54 -16.22
C LYS A 463 14.59 -14.17 -14.90
N GLY A 464 14.23 -15.44 -14.70
CA GLY A 464 14.65 -16.21 -13.53
C GLY A 464 14.13 -15.63 -12.22
N ARG A 465 15.02 -15.44 -11.24
CA ARG A 465 14.70 -14.91 -9.90
C ARG A 465 13.99 -13.56 -9.95
N ASN A 466 14.44 -12.66 -10.82
CA ASN A 466 13.89 -11.30 -10.94
C ASN A 466 12.44 -11.29 -11.42
N ALA A 467 12.02 -12.32 -12.16
CA ALA A 467 10.61 -12.50 -12.50
C ALA A 467 9.74 -12.50 -11.24
N ILE A 468 10.22 -13.14 -10.17
CA ILE A 468 9.46 -13.38 -8.95
C ILE A 468 9.72 -12.30 -7.89
N ASP A 469 10.95 -11.81 -7.72
CA ASP A 469 11.26 -10.74 -6.75
C ASP A 469 10.56 -9.40 -7.11
N TYR A 470 10.21 -9.21 -8.39
CA TYR A 470 9.51 -8.03 -8.93
C TYR A 470 8.10 -8.35 -9.43
N TRP A 471 7.42 -9.29 -8.76
CA TRP A 471 6.05 -9.69 -9.13
C TRP A 471 5.05 -8.52 -9.12
N ASP A 472 5.26 -7.53 -8.24
CA ASP A 472 4.47 -6.30 -8.13
C ASP A 472 4.73 -5.29 -9.26
N MET A 473 5.76 -5.49 -10.08
CA MET A 473 6.03 -4.66 -11.25
C MET A 473 5.40 -5.21 -12.53
N TRP A 474 4.87 -6.43 -12.50
CA TRP A 474 4.25 -7.06 -13.68
C TRP A 474 3.14 -6.19 -14.25
N GLU A 475 2.30 -5.60 -13.40
CA GLU A 475 1.23 -4.72 -13.84
C GLU A 475 1.74 -3.55 -14.69
N ARG A 476 2.81 -2.88 -14.25
CA ARG A 476 3.38 -1.71 -14.95
C ARG A 476 3.92 -2.09 -16.32
N VAL A 477 4.63 -3.21 -16.40
CA VAL A 477 5.21 -3.70 -17.66
C VAL A 477 4.08 -4.09 -18.63
N ILE A 478 3.06 -4.79 -18.14
CA ILE A 478 1.91 -5.19 -18.96
C ILE A 478 1.12 -3.96 -19.43
N SER A 479 0.85 -3.01 -18.53
CA SER A 479 0.18 -1.75 -18.86
C SER A 479 0.93 -0.96 -19.93
N PHE A 480 2.26 -0.83 -19.79
CA PHE A 480 3.10 -0.18 -20.80
C PHE A 480 2.98 -0.87 -22.17
N LEU A 481 3.19 -2.18 -22.24
CA LEU A 481 3.11 -2.95 -23.50
C LEU A 481 1.72 -2.87 -24.15
N VAL A 482 0.66 -2.90 -23.35
CA VAL A 482 -0.72 -2.83 -23.83
C VAL A 482 -1.08 -1.43 -24.33
N VAL A 483 -0.70 -0.38 -23.60
CA VAL A 483 -0.93 1.03 -24.00
C VAL A 483 -0.19 1.34 -25.29
N ALA A 484 1.03 0.85 -25.43
CA ALA A 484 1.83 1.05 -26.62
C ALA A 484 1.48 0.11 -27.80
N GLY A 485 0.31 -0.56 -27.75
CA GLY A 485 -0.24 -1.36 -28.85
C GLY A 485 0.38 -2.77 -29.03
N ASP A 486 1.33 -3.19 -28.20
CA ASP A 486 1.99 -4.49 -28.28
C ASP A 486 1.33 -5.55 -27.36
N GLN A 487 0.06 -5.84 -27.60
CA GLN A 487 -0.68 -6.86 -26.85
C GLN A 487 -0.01 -8.26 -26.96
N LYS A 488 0.56 -8.60 -28.11
CA LYS A 488 1.29 -9.86 -28.31
C LYS A 488 2.55 -9.94 -27.45
N GLY A 489 3.24 -8.80 -27.25
CA GLY A 489 4.33 -8.65 -26.30
C GLY A 489 3.86 -8.90 -24.87
N ALA A 490 2.77 -8.25 -24.45
CA ALA A 490 2.18 -8.45 -23.12
C ALA A 490 1.80 -9.93 -22.88
N GLU A 491 1.16 -10.60 -23.83
CA GLU A 491 0.82 -12.03 -23.72
C GLU A 491 2.07 -12.92 -23.61
N ARG A 492 3.14 -12.59 -24.35
CA ARG A 492 4.43 -13.29 -24.27
C ARG A 492 5.09 -13.07 -22.91
N PHE A 493 5.03 -11.85 -22.38
CA PHE A 493 5.54 -11.51 -21.05
C PHE A 493 4.81 -12.32 -19.98
N CYS A 494 3.47 -12.32 -20.01
CA CYS A 494 2.64 -13.12 -19.11
C CYS A 494 3.00 -14.61 -19.18
N LYS A 495 3.15 -15.17 -20.38
CA LYS A 495 3.57 -16.57 -20.55
C LYS A 495 4.95 -16.83 -19.93
N SER A 496 5.90 -15.92 -20.08
CA SER A 496 7.22 -16.02 -19.45
C SER A 496 7.12 -16.01 -17.92
N MET A 497 6.35 -15.09 -17.35
CA MET A 497 6.16 -15.00 -15.89
C MET A 497 5.46 -16.24 -15.32
N ARG A 498 4.44 -16.78 -16.01
CA ARG A 498 3.80 -18.06 -15.61
C ARG A 498 4.78 -19.22 -15.63
N ASN A 499 5.66 -19.29 -16.62
CA ASN A 499 6.67 -20.34 -16.69
C ASN A 499 7.68 -20.25 -15.54
N GLU A 500 8.11 -19.03 -15.16
CA GLU A 500 8.98 -18.84 -13.99
C GLU A 500 8.25 -19.14 -12.68
N SER A 501 6.98 -18.73 -12.53
CA SER A 501 6.20 -19.01 -11.32
C SER A 501 5.96 -20.50 -11.11
N MET A 502 5.78 -21.29 -12.18
CA MET A 502 5.67 -22.76 -12.09
C MET A 502 6.90 -23.45 -11.48
N LYS A 503 8.08 -22.81 -11.53
CA LYS A 503 9.33 -23.30 -10.96
C LYS A 503 9.47 -23.01 -9.46
N LEU A 504 8.53 -22.28 -8.87
CA LEU A 504 8.57 -21.95 -7.45
C LEU A 504 8.29 -23.18 -6.58
N ARG A 505 9.13 -23.37 -5.56
CA ARG A 505 8.94 -24.38 -4.52
C ARG A 505 9.22 -23.75 -3.17
N TYR A 506 8.32 -23.94 -2.23
CA TYR A 506 8.53 -23.53 -0.86
C TYR A 506 9.52 -24.47 -0.17
N SER A 507 10.55 -23.91 0.44
CA SER A 507 11.53 -24.64 1.25
C SER A 507 11.51 -24.11 2.68
N SER A 508 11.21 -24.98 3.63
CA SER A 508 11.43 -24.74 5.05
C SER A 508 12.58 -25.62 5.56
N SER A 509 13.32 -25.10 6.54
CA SER A 509 14.34 -25.83 7.30
C SER A 509 13.75 -26.88 8.24
N ASN A 510 12.45 -26.80 8.53
CA ASN A 510 11.78 -27.67 9.49
C ASN A 510 11.26 -28.95 8.81
N GLU A 511 11.30 -30.08 9.54
CA GLU A 511 10.78 -31.41 9.14
C GLU A 511 9.23 -31.43 9.05
N ALA A 512 8.64 -30.45 8.39
CA ALA A 512 7.22 -30.44 8.07
C ALA A 512 6.89 -31.57 7.08
N THR A 513 5.71 -32.17 7.25
CA THR A 513 5.17 -33.17 6.33
C THR A 513 5.26 -32.65 4.88
N ALA A 514 5.77 -33.48 3.97
CA ALA A 514 6.01 -33.08 2.58
C ALA A 514 4.75 -32.49 1.90
N ASP A 515 3.56 -32.93 2.33
CA ASP A 515 2.26 -32.50 1.82
C ASP A 515 2.00 -31.01 2.04
N ASN A 516 2.23 -30.47 3.23
CA ASN A 516 1.94 -29.06 3.53
C ASN A 516 2.90 -28.10 2.79
N ARG A 517 4.15 -28.51 2.54
CA ARG A 517 5.09 -27.72 1.70
C ARG A 517 4.64 -27.66 0.25
N SER A 518 4.07 -28.76 -0.25
CA SER A 518 3.46 -28.81 -1.58
C SER A 518 2.25 -27.88 -1.65
N GLU A 519 1.41 -27.87 -0.63
CA GLU A 519 0.24 -26.99 -0.52
C GLU A 519 0.64 -25.49 -0.56
N VAL A 520 1.62 -25.07 0.25
CA VAL A 520 2.16 -23.69 0.19
C VAL A 520 2.66 -23.34 -1.22
N SER A 521 3.36 -24.28 -1.87
CA SER A 521 3.86 -24.10 -3.24
C SER A 521 2.73 -24.02 -4.28
N ILE A 522 1.59 -24.69 -4.06
CA ILE A 522 0.40 -24.60 -4.91
C ILE A 522 -0.23 -23.22 -4.74
N HIS A 523 -0.47 -22.78 -3.50
CA HIS A 523 -1.05 -21.46 -3.23
C HIS A 523 -0.18 -20.31 -3.79
N LEU A 524 1.15 -20.37 -3.64
CA LEU A 524 2.07 -19.39 -4.23
C LEU A 524 1.90 -19.28 -5.76
N ARG A 525 1.84 -20.43 -6.43
CA ARG A 525 1.68 -20.48 -7.90
C ARG A 525 0.31 -19.95 -8.33
N GLN A 526 -0.75 -20.30 -7.60
CA GLN A 526 -2.10 -19.85 -7.86
C GLN A 526 -2.24 -18.34 -7.65
N ALA A 527 -1.74 -17.80 -6.54
CA ALA A 527 -1.81 -16.38 -6.23
C ALA A 527 -1.06 -15.54 -7.29
N LEU A 528 0.15 -15.94 -7.68
CA LEU A 528 0.91 -15.25 -8.73
C LEU A 528 0.24 -15.36 -10.10
N ALA A 529 -0.32 -16.52 -10.44
CA ALA A 529 -1.06 -16.68 -11.70
C ALA A 529 -2.31 -15.79 -11.74
N ALA A 530 -3.12 -15.80 -10.67
CA ALA A 530 -4.31 -14.97 -10.55
C ALA A 530 -3.95 -13.47 -10.58
N HIS A 531 -2.88 -13.07 -9.89
CA HIS A 531 -2.41 -11.69 -9.95
C HIS A 531 -2.05 -11.26 -11.38
N LEU A 532 -1.34 -12.11 -12.12
CA LEU A 532 -0.96 -11.84 -13.50
C LEU A 532 -2.17 -11.75 -14.44
N ASP A 533 -3.18 -12.59 -14.24
CA ASP A 533 -4.43 -12.54 -15.00
C ASP A 533 -5.14 -11.20 -14.74
N LEU A 534 -5.23 -10.76 -13.48
CA LEU A 534 -5.80 -9.46 -13.11
C LEU A 534 -5.01 -8.27 -13.70
N CYS A 535 -3.67 -8.34 -13.74
CA CYS A 535 -2.84 -7.32 -14.38
C CYS A 535 -3.16 -7.15 -15.87
N MET A 536 -3.35 -8.28 -16.58
CA MET A 536 -3.73 -8.28 -17.98
C MET A 536 -5.15 -7.74 -18.17
N GLU A 537 -6.12 -8.21 -17.39
CA GLU A 537 -7.50 -7.72 -17.43
C GLU A 537 -7.60 -6.21 -17.21
N LEU A 538 -6.90 -5.70 -16.19
CA LEU A 538 -6.91 -4.28 -15.84
C LEU A 538 -6.30 -3.41 -16.95
N SER A 539 -5.20 -3.88 -17.56
CA SER A 539 -4.54 -3.18 -18.67
C SER A 539 -5.39 -3.19 -19.93
N LEU A 540 -5.98 -4.34 -20.28
CA LEU A 540 -6.90 -4.46 -21.41
C LEU A 540 -8.17 -3.64 -21.23
N ALA A 541 -8.62 -3.44 -19.98
CA ALA A 541 -9.78 -2.60 -19.70
C ALA A 541 -9.56 -1.13 -20.06
N VAL A 542 -8.32 -0.68 -20.25
CA VAL A 542 -8.04 0.67 -20.74
C VAL A 542 -8.11 0.69 -22.27
N THR A 543 -7.58 -0.32 -22.97
CA THR A 543 -7.36 -0.26 -24.42
C THR A 543 -8.42 -0.93 -25.30
N LYS A 544 -9.09 -2.00 -24.83
CA LYS A 544 -10.05 -2.75 -25.67
C LYS A 544 -11.36 -1.97 -25.88
N SER A 545 -11.86 -2.00 -27.12
CA SER A 545 -13.20 -1.51 -27.46
C SER A 545 -14.29 -2.46 -26.95
N MET A 546 -15.39 -1.94 -26.41
CA MET A 546 -16.50 -2.75 -25.86
C MET A 546 -17.34 -3.45 -26.95
N GLY A 547 -17.19 -3.05 -28.21
CA GLY A 547 -17.83 -3.66 -29.37
C GLY A 547 -17.15 -4.94 -29.88
N ASP A 548 -15.85 -5.13 -29.61
CA ASP A 548 -15.06 -6.27 -30.09
C ASP A 548 -15.11 -7.44 -29.11
N GLY A 549 -16.28 -8.10 -29.00
CA GLY A 549 -16.42 -9.31 -28.18
C GLY A 549 -15.88 -9.16 -26.75
N SER A 550 -15.96 -7.95 -26.20
CA SER A 550 -15.26 -7.57 -24.97
C SER A 550 -15.61 -8.53 -23.84
N ASP A 551 -14.60 -9.11 -23.21
CA ASP A 551 -14.80 -9.97 -22.06
C ASP A 551 -15.59 -9.23 -20.97
N THR A 552 -16.53 -9.95 -20.33
CA THR A 552 -17.28 -9.54 -19.15
C THR A 552 -16.38 -8.82 -18.13
N ALA A 553 -15.15 -9.29 -17.95
CA ALA A 553 -14.17 -8.69 -17.05
C ALA A 553 -13.80 -7.24 -17.38
N THR A 554 -13.61 -6.88 -18.66
CA THR A 554 -13.28 -5.51 -19.09
C THR A 554 -14.42 -4.55 -18.75
N ARG A 555 -15.67 -5.02 -18.92
CA ARG A 555 -16.87 -4.21 -18.64
C ARG A 555 -16.97 -3.84 -17.16
N LEU A 556 -16.64 -4.78 -16.27
CA LEU A 556 -16.68 -4.58 -14.82
C LEU A 556 -15.74 -3.46 -14.37
N TRP A 557 -14.50 -3.46 -14.87
CA TRP A 557 -13.50 -2.43 -14.56
C TRP A 557 -13.92 -1.04 -15.01
N ARG A 558 -14.48 -0.91 -16.22
CA ARG A 558 -14.95 0.37 -16.77
C ARG A 558 -16.23 0.86 -16.10
N LYS A 559 -17.18 -0.03 -15.79
CA LYS A 559 -18.45 0.32 -15.14
C LYS A 559 -18.21 0.84 -13.71
N SER A 560 -17.43 0.10 -12.92
CA SER A 560 -17.01 0.53 -11.58
C SER A 560 -15.99 1.66 -11.57
N ASN A 561 -15.42 2.00 -12.73
CA ASN A 561 -14.34 2.97 -12.86
C ASN A 561 -13.13 2.68 -11.95
N LEU A 562 -12.79 1.39 -11.77
CA LEU A 562 -11.64 0.93 -10.98
C LEU A 562 -10.41 0.61 -11.84
N ILE A 563 -10.33 1.21 -13.04
CA ILE A 563 -9.16 1.17 -13.93
C ILE A 563 -7.99 2.00 -13.39
N ARG A 564 -6.85 2.00 -14.10
CA ARG A 564 -5.75 2.94 -13.85
C ARG A 564 -6.01 4.26 -14.58
N HIS A 565 -6.46 5.27 -13.85
CA HIS A 565 -6.88 6.56 -14.44
C HIS A 565 -5.73 7.29 -15.13
N HIS A 566 -4.48 7.10 -14.68
CA HIS A 566 -3.30 7.70 -15.30
C HIS A 566 -2.96 7.09 -16.68
N LEU A 567 -3.63 6.02 -17.10
CA LEU A 567 -3.48 5.44 -18.44
C LEU A 567 -4.55 5.96 -19.42
N VAL A 568 -5.42 6.89 -18.98
CA VAL A 568 -6.46 7.49 -19.82
C VAL A 568 -5.89 8.76 -20.44
N ALA A 569 -5.86 8.84 -21.77
CA ALA A 569 -5.22 9.94 -22.48
C ALA A 569 -5.95 11.29 -22.32
N ILE A 570 -7.28 11.26 -22.38
CA ILE A 570 -8.11 12.46 -22.20
C ILE A 570 -8.65 12.48 -20.77
N PRO A 571 -8.40 13.54 -19.98
CA PRO A 571 -8.95 13.66 -18.63
C PRO A 571 -10.44 13.36 -18.59
N LEU A 572 -10.86 12.59 -17.58
CA LEU A 572 -12.25 12.21 -17.32
C LEU A 572 -12.97 11.38 -18.40
N LEU A 573 -12.32 10.98 -19.50
CA LEU A 573 -12.96 10.19 -20.55
C LEU A 573 -13.57 8.88 -20.01
N ASN A 574 -12.88 8.22 -19.07
CA ASN A 574 -13.35 7.02 -18.39
C ASN A 574 -14.63 7.19 -17.54
N TYR A 575 -14.99 8.44 -17.20
CA TYR A 575 -16.24 8.75 -16.51
C TYR A 575 -17.43 8.89 -17.47
N THR A 576 -17.23 8.75 -18.78
CA THR A 576 -18.30 8.81 -19.79
C THR A 576 -18.79 7.41 -20.15
N ASP A 577 -19.72 7.34 -21.11
CA ASP A 577 -20.18 6.13 -21.79
C ASP A 577 -19.26 5.73 -22.97
N TYR A 578 -18.09 6.36 -23.11
CA TYR A 578 -17.14 6.02 -24.18
C TYR A 578 -16.68 4.56 -24.11
N GLU A 579 -16.96 3.84 -25.18
CA GLU A 579 -16.71 2.40 -25.31
C GLU A 579 -15.40 2.05 -26.02
N GLY A 580 -14.70 3.03 -26.60
CA GLY A 580 -13.47 2.81 -27.38
C GLY A 580 -12.20 2.65 -26.54
N ASN A 581 -11.04 2.89 -27.14
CA ASN A 581 -9.73 2.81 -26.47
C ASN A 581 -9.49 4.08 -25.64
N LEU A 582 -9.35 3.96 -24.32
CA LEU A 582 -9.16 5.10 -23.41
C LEU A 582 -7.74 5.68 -23.44
N ALA A 583 -6.76 4.87 -23.87
CA ALA A 583 -5.36 5.29 -23.99
C ALA A 583 -5.06 5.94 -25.35
N VAL A 584 -5.79 5.58 -26.40
CA VAL A 584 -5.68 6.18 -27.75
C VAL A 584 -7.09 6.42 -28.29
N PRO A 585 -7.80 7.45 -27.78
CA PRO A 585 -9.20 7.67 -28.11
C PRO A 585 -9.36 8.16 -29.55
N SER A 586 -10.32 7.57 -30.26
CA SER A 586 -10.76 8.10 -31.55
C SER A 586 -11.43 9.47 -31.37
N ASN A 587 -11.46 10.28 -32.44
CA ASN A 587 -12.20 11.55 -32.46
C ASN A 587 -13.69 11.32 -32.17
N VAL A 588 -14.09 11.51 -30.92
CA VAL A 588 -15.47 11.43 -30.44
C VAL A 588 -15.86 12.75 -29.81
N THR A 589 -17.09 13.18 -30.05
CA THR A 589 -17.67 14.41 -29.52
C THR A 589 -19.03 14.12 -28.90
N GLY A 590 -19.53 15.02 -28.04
CA GLY A 590 -20.87 14.87 -27.48
C GLY A 590 -20.94 14.06 -26.19
N LEU A 591 -19.81 13.68 -25.60
CA LEU A 591 -19.77 12.84 -24.41
C LEU A 591 -20.23 13.59 -23.16
N VAL A 592 -20.87 12.85 -22.25
CA VAL A 592 -21.38 13.36 -20.98
C VAL A 592 -20.85 12.47 -19.85
N ILE A 593 -20.58 13.09 -18.70
CA ILE A 593 -20.19 12.39 -17.48
C ILE A 593 -21.35 11.55 -16.97
N ASP A 594 -21.09 10.26 -16.72
CA ASP A 594 -22.02 9.36 -16.09
C ASP A 594 -22.19 9.73 -14.60
N GLN A 595 -23.43 9.96 -14.19
CA GLN A 595 -23.75 10.40 -12.84
C GLN A 595 -23.40 9.37 -11.77
N GLN A 596 -23.53 8.07 -12.06
CA GLN A 596 -23.20 7.02 -11.10
C GLN A 596 -21.68 6.93 -10.92
N LYS A 597 -20.90 6.99 -12.02
CA LYS A 597 -19.43 7.03 -11.95
C LYS A 597 -18.93 8.26 -11.21
N ALA A 598 -19.56 9.42 -11.41
CA ALA A 598 -19.24 10.64 -10.67
C ALA A 598 -19.57 10.50 -9.18
N PHE A 599 -20.76 9.99 -8.86
CA PHE A 599 -21.19 9.81 -7.47
C PHE A 599 -20.31 8.80 -6.70
N ASN A 600 -19.94 7.70 -7.35
CA ASN A 600 -19.07 6.66 -6.80
C ASN A 600 -17.60 6.86 -7.21
N THR A 601 -17.18 8.10 -7.48
CA THR A 601 -15.79 8.35 -7.89
C THR A 601 -14.79 7.74 -6.90
N PRO A 602 -13.78 6.99 -7.35
CA PRO A 602 -12.76 6.43 -6.46
C PRO A 602 -11.75 7.48 -6.00
N ARG A 603 -11.68 8.66 -6.63
CA ARG A 603 -10.68 9.69 -6.31
C ARG A 603 -11.25 11.09 -6.37
N PHE A 604 -10.52 12.01 -5.79
CA PHE A 604 -10.77 13.43 -6.01
C PHE A 604 -10.54 13.77 -7.49
N VAL A 605 -11.44 14.56 -8.06
CA VAL A 605 -11.35 15.08 -9.43
C VAL A 605 -10.99 16.56 -9.34
N HIS A 606 -9.86 16.93 -9.92
CA HIS A 606 -9.38 18.30 -9.90
C HIS A 606 -10.05 19.13 -11.01
N PHE A 607 -10.08 20.45 -10.83
CA PHE A 607 -10.76 21.35 -11.77
C PHE A 607 -10.06 21.41 -13.14
N ASP A 608 -8.74 21.36 -13.16
CA ASP A 608 -7.92 21.27 -14.38
C ASP A 608 -8.24 20.02 -15.22
N GLU A 609 -8.61 18.91 -14.58
CA GLU A 609 -9.09 17.73 -15.30
C GLU A 609 -10.46 17.97 -15.95
N CYS A 610 -11.37 18.70 -15.28
CA CYS A 610 -12.65 19.10 -15.85
C CYS A 610 -12.45 20.03 -17.05
N LEU A 611 -11.53 21.00 -16.92
CA LEU A 611 -11.18 21.91 -18.01
C LEU A 611 -10.53 21.15 -19.17
N GLY A 612 -9.55 20.28 -18.90
CA GLY A 612 -8.90 19.45 -19.91
C GLY A 612 -9.88 18.55 -20.67
N PHE A 613 -10.91 18.01 -20.00
CA PHE A 613 -11.96 17.26 -20.68
C PHE A 613 -12.80 18.14 -21.61
N VAL A 614 -13.09 19.38 -21.22
CA VAL A 614 -13.83 20.34 -22.07
C VAL A 614 -12.99 20.79 -23.26
N ASP A 615 -11.74 21.15 -23.02
CA ASP A 615 -10.81 21.65 -24.04
C ASP A 615 -10.37 20.56 -25.02
N SER A 616 -10.49 19.28 -24.63
CA SER A 616 -10.28 18.15 -25.55
C SER A 616 -11.26 18.13 -26.74
N GLY A 617 -12.39 18.84 -26.64
CA GLY A 617 -13.46 18.82 -27.63
C GLY A 617 -14.35 17.57 -27.56
N CYS A 618 -14.06 16.60 -26.68
CA CYS A 618 -14.87 15.41 -26.50
C CYS A 618 -16.19 15.68 -25.77
N ALA A 619 -16.19 16.65 -24.86
CA ALA A 619 -17.36 17.00 -24.07
C ALA A 619 -18.51 17.53 -24.96
N ARG A 620 -19.75 17.26 -24.55
CA ARG A 620 -20.93 17.83 -25.22
C ARG A 620 -20.86 19.36 -25.28
N THR A 621 -20.93 19.90 -26.49
CA THR A 621 -20.91 21.33 -26.78
C THR A 621 -22.13 22.04 -26.22
N ASN A 622 -21.93 23.26 -25.71
CA ASN A 622 -22.98 24.19 -25.32
C ASN A 622 -22.54 25.63 -25.63
N ASN A 623 -23.42 26.62 -25.43
CA ASN A 623 -23.12 28.04 -25.68
C ASN A 623 -22.33 28.73 -24.54
N LYS A 624 -21.80 27.97 -23.57
CA LYS A 624 -21.05 28.53 -22.43
C LYS A 624 -19.55 28.49 -22.70
N ASP A 625 -18.80 29.35 -22.01
CA ASP A 625 -17.33 29.28 -22.05
C ASP A 625 -16.81 27.99 -21.38
N ALA A 626 -15.55 27.63 -21.66
CA ALA A 626 -14.94 26.39 -21.19
C ALA A 626 -14.87 26.28 -19.65
N VAL A 627 -14.65 27.40 -18.96
CA VAL A 627 -14.55 27.47 -17.49
C VAL A 627 -15.91 27.22 -16.84
N ALA A 628 -16.96 27.88 -17.34
CA ALA A 628 -18.33 27.68 -16.88
C ALA A 628 -18.76 26.22 -17.11
N ARG A 629 -18.37 25.61 -18.23
CA ARG A 629 -18.63 24.20 -18.49
C ARG A 629 -17.83 23.27 -17.57
N ALA A 630 -16.56 23.55 -17.32
CA ALA A 630 -15.75 22.81 -16.37
C ALA A 630 -16.35 22.85 -14.96
N ASN A 631 -16.89 24.01 -14.54
CA ASN A 631 -17.60 24.16 -13.27
C ASN A 631 -18.88 23.29 -13.18
N GLU A 632 -19.66 23.19 -14.26
CA GLU A 632 -20.82 22.27 -14.31
C GLU A 632 -20.41 20.80 -14.14
N ILE A 633 -19.25 20.43 -14.68
CA ILE A 633 -18.71 19.07 -14.53
C ILE A 633 -18.17 18.87 -13.12
N TYR A 634 -17.40 19.82 -12.60
CA TYR A 634 -16.86 19.81 -11.24
C TYR A 634 -17.99 19.63 -10.19
N LYS A 635 -19.10 20.35 -10.37
CA LYS A 635 -20.30 20.24 -9.53
C LYS A 635 -20.93 18.85 -9.52
N GLN A 636 -20.81 18.07 -10.59
CA GLN A 636 -21.32 16.69 -10.60
C GLN A 636 -20.52 15.77 -9.67
N PHE A 637 -19.23 16.06 -9.47
CA PHE A 637 -18.36 15.30 -8.56
C PHE A 637 -18.46 15.79 -7.11
N HIS A 638 -18.52 17.10 -6.92
CA HIS A 638 -18.36 17.72 -5.59
C HIS A 638 -19.62 18.36 -5.02
N GLY A 639 -20.70 18.45 -5.80
CA GLY A 639 -21.97 19.07 -5.41
C GLY A 639 -21.97 20.60 -5.40
N SER A 640 -20.81 21.24 -5.60
CA SER A 640 -20.61 22.70 -5.62
C SER A 640 -19.66 23.10 -6.77
N GLU A 641 -19.70 24.37 -7.16
CA GLU A 641 -18.78 24.94 -8.17
C GLU A 641 -17.43 25.27 -7.53
N PHE A 642 -16.38 25.39 -8.34
CA PHE A 642 -15.05 25.72 -7.84
C PHE A 642 -14.95 27.24 -7.59
N GLU A 643 -14.73 27.64 -6.32
CA GLU A 643 -14.86 29.04 -5.88
C GLU A 643 -13.74 29.96 -6.40
N ASP A 644 -12.56 29.42 -6.74
CA ASP A 644 -11.36 30.21 -7.04
C ASP A 644 -11.19 30.61 -8.53
N VAL A 645 -12.14 30.29 -9.42
CA VAL A 645 -12.03 30.59 -10.86
C VAL A 645 -13.27 31.33 -11.37
N THR A 646 -13.13 32.63 -11.63
CA THR A 646 -14.15 33.47 -12.29
C THR A 646 -13.77 33.75 -13.74
N SER A 647 -14.69 33.52 -14.70
CA SER A 647 -14.50 33.96 -16.09
C SER A 647 -14.87 35.44 -16.24
N GLU A 648 -13.88 36.28 -16.55
CA GLU A 648 -14.14 37.63 -17.06
C GLU A 648 -14.15 37.59 -18.59
N VAL A 649 -15.33 37.78 -19.19
CA VAL A 649 -15.45 37.93 -20.64
C VAL A 649 -14.89 39.29 -21.03
N MET A 650 -13.62 39.31 -21.46
CA MET A 650 -13.01 40.50 -22.07
C MET A 650 -13.61 40.71 -23.46
N ILE A 651 -14.68 41.50 -23.53
CA ILE A 651 -15.21 42.00 -24.79
C ILE A 651 -14.12 42.88 -25.41
N LYS A 652 -13.41 42.36 -26.42
CA LYS A 652 -12.62 43.20 -27.32
C LYS A 652 -13.60 44.13 -28.03
N GLU A 653 -13.65 45.39 -27.62
CA GLU A 653 -14.22 46.44 -28.45
C GLU A 653 -13.40 46.47 -29.76
N GLU A 654 -13.98 45.97 -30.84
CA GLU A 654 -13.50 46.26 -32.19
C GLU A 654 -13.64 47.78 -32.39
N SER A 655 -12.50 48.47 -32.30
CA SER A 655 -12.39 49.87 -32.68
C SER A 655 -12.71 50.01 -34.17
N LYS A 656 -13.78 50.75 -34.45
CA LYS A 656 -14.32 51.12 -35.78
C LYS A 656 -13.30 51.64 -36.78
#